data_AF-A0A6M0RQL4-F1
#
_entry.id   AF-A0A6M0RQL4-F1
#
_cell.length_a   1.000
_cell.length_b   1.000
_cell.length_c   1.000
_cell.angle_alpha   90.00
_cell.angle_beta   90.00
_cell.angle_gamma   90.00
#
_symmetry.space_group_name_H-M   'P 1'
#
loop_
_entity.id
_entity.type
_entity.pdbx_description
1 polymer ?
#
loop_
_entity_poly.entity_id
_entity_poly.type
_entity_poly.pdbx_seq_one_letter_code
_entity_poly.pdbx_strand_id
1 'polypeptide(L)'
;MVTLRGFASLSADTFADGPPSGTDNGRIDAANRIQPISANGRTGPFNGQPVQGFSAVQFAPDTDARTFWFLSDNGFGGESNSTDYLLRIYQARPNFQGQGGDGSVDLQGFVQLSDPDNLIPFDIQNEESAERLLTGADFDIESFVIDNNGDIWVGEEFGPYLLHFNSEGELLEAPIATPNPVDLNTLNGQDPLVIGHRGASGDFPEHTLAAYRAAIAAGADFIEPDLVTTSDGVLIARHEPLLDDTTNVAEVFGPERMATKLLDGVEITGYFAEDFTLEEIKQLRAVQSRDFRDPAFDGLFEIPTFEEVIELVQAVEAETGVQVGIYPETKHPTFFDQQGLSLEEPLIETLQRTGFTDPNRIFIQSFEFQNLIELQDQLDAEGLGDIPLVQLYGNTLPDAPVDNGFSAPYDIRFNVEQGNDLEAIYGADFLAAVENPLSSTTVYSDLDSAEFLQVISEQYAEGAGPWKNNILIREALETPVDGNGDGVAEITTRLTGEVTSFIDDAHGADLQVHPYTLRDEERFLTLNPDGTPQTPEQEFQQLVDIGADGFFTDFPRTGDPVVDRLTSGEVRSPNNPDFDFNTLNGQTPLVIGHRGASGDFPEHTLEAYRLAIYQGADFVEPDLVITSDGVLIARHEPMLDDTTNVAEVFGAERMSTKMLDGEEITAYFAEDFTLAEIKQLRAVQSRPYRNQEFNNEFEIPTFEEVIELVQEVSAAVGRDIGIYPETKHPTFFDQQGLSLEEPLVQTLVDTGFTDRDRIFIQSFEIQNLLDLRNEILPEAGLDDLQLVQLFGDTEGAFINEGGGGFSVPYDLVANADLSEAEKGAIYGDLLPFLDFENPGYNSLANAEAITEISSYADGIGPWKNNILLREPLATPVDGNGDGVAEITTRLTGGVFPLIDFAHDAGLQVHPYTLRDEERFLTL
;
A
#
# COMPACT_ATOMS: atom_id res chain seq x y z
N MET A 1 -1.29 -54.71 -2.91
CA MET A 1 0.11 -55.08 -3.21
C MET A 1 0.38 -54.74 -4.66
N VAL A 2 1.19 -53.74 -4.92
CA VAL A 2 1.71 -53.42 -6.25
C VAL A 2 2.94 -54.31 -6.49
N THR A 3 3.13 -54.82 -7.71
CA THR A 3 4.29 -55.65 -8.05
C THR A 3 4.99 -55.03 -9.25
N LEU A 4 6.26 -54.65 -9.07
CA LEU A 4 7.11 -54.16 -10.15
C LEU A 4 7.29 -55.25 -11.22
N ARG A 5 6.72 -55.03 -12.41
CA ARG A 5 6.79 -56.00 -13.52
C ARG A 5 8.02 -55.81 -14.39
N GLY A 6 8.61 -54.63 -14.37
CA GLY A 6 9.88 -54.34 -15.00
C GLY A 6 10.34 -52.91 -14.77
N PHE A 7 11.60 -52.62 -15.07
CA PHE A 7 12.21 -51.30 -14.87
C PHE A 7 13.24 -51.00 -15.97
N ALA A 8 13.50 -49.72 -16.20
CA ALA A 8 14.63 -49.22 -16.98
C ALA A 8 15.29 -48.10 -16.19
N SER A 9 16.56 -47.80 -16.48
CA SER A 9 17.33 -46.78 -15.76
C SER A 9 18.06 -45.86 -16.73
N LEU A 10 17.92 -44.56 -16.52
CA LEU A 10 18.66 -43.52 -17.22
C LEU A 10 19.86 -43.11 -16.35
N SER A 11 21.04 -42.97 -16.95
CA SER A 11 22.21 -42.48 -16.22
C SER A 11 22.00 -41.03 -15.77
N ALA A 12 22.44 -40.68 -14.57
CA ALA A 12 22.48 -39.28 -14.10
C ALA A 12 23.49 -38.41 -14.86
N ASP A 13 24.35 -39.01 -15.69
CA ASP A 13 25.27 -38.32 -16.60
C ASP A 13 24.75 -38.30 -18.04
N THR A 14 23.43 -38.32 -18.24
CA THR A 14 22.81 -38.18 -19.56
C THR A 14 22.50 -36.71 -19.82
N PHE A 15 23.07 -36.16 -20.87
CA PHE A 15 22.89 -34.76 -21.27
C PHE A 15 22.37 -34.72 -22.70
N ALA A 16 21.50 -33.76 -22.98
CA ALA A 16 21.05 -33.39 -24.31
C ALA A 16 21.86 -32.19 -24.84
N ASP A 17 21.86 -32.04 -26.16
CA ASP A 17 22.54 -30.92 -26.82
C ASP A 17 21.88 -29.58 -26.37
N GLY A 18 22.71 -28.58 -26.10
CA GLY A 18 22.30 -27.26 -25.60
C GLY A 18 23.47 -26.50 -24.99
N PRO A 19 23.25 -25.24 -24.55
CA PRO A 19 24.26 -24.49 -23.81
C PRO A 19 24.62 -25.19 -22.49
N PRO A 20 25.81 -24.89 -21.90
CA PRO A 20 26.13 -25.34 -20.56
C PRO A 20 25.09 -24.87 -19.54
N SER A 21 24.84 -25.68 -18.50
CA SER A 21 23.94 -25.33 -17.40
C SER A 21 24.52 -25.65 -16.02
N GLY A 22 23.84 -25.20 -14.97
CA GLY A 22 24.25 -25.32 -13.58
C GLY A 22 25.42 -24.40 -13.21
N THR A 23 25.47 -23.21 -13.84
CA THR A 23 26.45 -22.15 -13.55
C THR A 23 26.15 -21.39 -12.27
N ASP A 24 24.88 -21.35 -11.86
CA ASP A 24 24.40 -20.70 -10.64
C ASP A 24 23.71 -21.71 -9.72
N ASN A 25 23.94 -21.60 -8.41
CA ASN A 25 23.29 -22.42 -7.39
C ASN A 25 22.26 -21.63 -6.57
N GLY A 26 21.91 -20.42 -7.01
CA GLY A 26 20.95 -19.52 -6.36
C GLY A 26 21.54 -18.83 -5.13
N ARG A 27 22.87 -18.86 -4.94
CA ARG A 27 23.55 -18.27 -3.78
C ARG A 27 24.81 -17.53 -4.19
N ILE A 28 25.01 -16.41 -3.53
CA ILE A 28 26.19 -15.58 -3.68
C ILE A 28 27.17 -15.86 -2.53
N ASP A 29 28.46 -16.03 -2.85
CA ASP A 29 29.49 -16.21 -1.83
C ASP A 29 29.79 -14.91 -1.06
N ALA A 30 30.51 -15.00 0.05
CA ALA A 30 30.90 -13.83 0.86
C ALA A 30 31.79 -12.80 0.12
N ALA A 31 32.15 -13.05 -1.14
CA ALA A 31 32.90 -12.16 -2.01
C ALA A 31 32.07 -11.70 -3.23
N ASN A 32 30.74 -11.79 -3.12
CA ASN A 32 29.76 -11.40 -4.12
C ASN A 32 29.87 -12.16 -5.46
N ARG A 33 30.20 -13.47 -5.42
CA ARG A 33 30.31 -14.30 -6.62
C ARG A 33 29.28 -15.43 -6.64
N ILE A 34 28.64 -15.58 -7.80
CA ILE A 34 27.81 -16.73 -8.17
C ILE A 34 28.68 -18.00 -8.20
N GLN A 35 28.14 -19.10 -7.68
CA GLN A 35 28.82 -20.39 -7.61
C GLN A 35 28.06 -21.44 -8.41
N PRO A 36 28.75 -22.36 -9.10
CA PRO A 36 28.09 -23.43 -9.82
C PRO A 36 27.40 -24.41 -8.88
N ILE A 37 26.41 -25.12 -9.42
CA ILE A 37 25.71 -26.19 -8.72
C ILE A 37 26.71 -27.26 -8.30
N SER A 38 26.63 -27.68 -7.03
CA SER A 38 27.49 -28.74 -6.50
C SER A 38 26.71 -29.63 -5.52
N ALA A 39 26.03 -30.65 -6.05
CA ALA A 39 25.21 -31.58 -5.28
C ALA A 39 25.43 -33.03 -5.73
N ASN A 40 25.21 -34.00 -4.83
CA ASN A 40 25.24 -35.44 -5.14
C ASN A 40 26.50 -35.94 -5.87
N GLY A 41 27.65 -35.32 -5.58
CA GLY A 41 28.95 -35.68 -6.18
C GLY A 41 29.15 -35.19 -7.61
N ARG A 42 28.31 -34.26 -8.09
CA ARG A 42 28.42 -33.59 -9.39
C ARG A 42 28.57 -32.09 -9.17
N THR A 43 29.38 -31.45 -10.00
CA THR A 43 29.63 -30.01 -9.95
C THR A 43 29.55 -29.45 -11.36
N GLY A 44 28.75 -28.40 -11.55
CA GLY A 44 28.62 -27.67 -12.79
C GLY A 44 29.82 -26.74 -13.07
N PRO A 45 29.79 -25.99 -14.19
CA PRO A 45 28.78 -26.09 -15.23
C PRO A 45 28.88 -27.42 -16.00
N PHE A 46 27.72 -27.97 -16.35
CA PHE A 46 27.61 -29.18 -17.15
C PHE A 46 27.78 -28.86 -18.63
N ASN A 47 28.39 -29.77 -19.40
CA ASN A 47 28.63 -29.56 -20.83
C ASN A 47 27.41 -29.99 -21.66
N GLY A 48 26.29 -29.32 -21.44
CA GLY A 48 24.98 -29.57 -22.05
C GLY A 48 23.85 -29.55 -21.02
N GLN A 49 22.62 -29.82 -21.48
CA GLN A 49 21.42 -29.77 -20.65
C GLN A 49 21.13 -31.14 -20.00
N PRO A 50 21.03 -31.25 -18.67
CA PRO A 50 20.63 -32.49 -18.02
C PRO A 50 19.27 -32.97 -18.54
N VAL A 51 19.14 -34.27 -18.74
CA VAL A 51 17.87 -34.88 -19.21
C VAL A 51 16.99 -35.30 -18.01
N GLN A 52 17.54 -35.34 -16.80
CA GLN A 52 16.87 -35.83 -15.61
C GLN A 52 16.07 -34.71 -14.92
N GLY A 53 15.16 -35.12 -14.02
CA GLY A 53 14.19 -34.24 -13.37
C GLY A 53 12.93 -34.21 -14.19
N PHE A 54 12.08 -35.25 -14.06
CA PHE A 54 10.84 -35.35 -14.83
C PHE A 54 9.65 -35.15 -13.91
N SER A 55 8.81 -34.17 -14.21
CA SER A 55 7.56 -33.88 -13.50
C SER A 55 6.38 -34.65 -14.09
N ALA A 56 6.36 -34.88 -15.42
CA ALA A 56 5.26 -35.58 -16.09
C ALA A 56 5.68 -36.53 -17.21
N VAL A 57 4.77 -37.44 -17.57
CA VAL A 57 4.96 -38.42 -18.65
C VAL A 57 3.68 -38.69 -19.44
N GLN A 58 3.80 -38.75 -20.77
CA GLN A 58 2.72 -39.15 -21.69
C GLN A 58 3.20 -40.18 -22.72
N PHE A 59 2.26 -40.86 -23.38
CA PHE A 59 2.59 -41.65 -24.57
C PHE A 59 2.94 -40.71 -25.72
N ALA A 60 4.04 -40.97 -26.42
CA ALA A 60 4.40 -40.16 -27.58
C ALA A 60 3.39 -40.37 -28.72
N PRO A 61 2.86 -39.30 -29.35
CA PRO A 61 1.91 -39.41 -30.46
C PRO A 61 2.45 -40.24 -31.63
N ASP A 62 1.59 -41.01 -32.29
CA ASP A 62 1.91 -41.77 -33.53
C ASP A 62 3.12 -42.72 -33.48
N THR A 63 3.54 -43.16 -32.28
CA THR A 63 4.64 -44.12 -32.09
C THR A 63 4.14 -45.51 -31.66
N ASP A 64 5.05 -46.50 -31.60
CA ASP A 64 4.70 -47.76 -30.93
C ASP A 64 4.47 -47.52 -29.43
N ALA A 65 3.58 -48.30 -28.81
CA ALA A 65 3.10 -48.12 -27.43
C ALA A 65 4.19 -48.28 -26.32
N ARG A 66 5.46 -48.07 -26.65
CA ARG A 66 6.64 -48.12 -25.77
C ARG A 66 7.50 -46.86 -25.83
N THR A 67 7.12 -45.84 -26.61
CA THR A 67 7.78 -44.53 -26.59
C THR A 67 6.94 -43.55 -25.77
N PHE A 68 7.63 -42.75 -24.96
CA PHE A 68 7.04 -41.80 -24.04
C PHE A 68 7.67 -40.42 -24.23
N TRP A 69 6.89 -39.39 -23.93
CA TRP A 69 7.35 -38.02 -23.74
C TRP A 69 7.44 -37.76 -22.24
N PHE A 70 8.55 -37.20 -21.78
CA PHE A 70 8.80 -36.84 -20.40
C PHE A 70 9.04 -35.33 -20.33
N LEU A 71 8.18 -34.62 -19.61
CA LEU A 71 8.36 -33.20 -19.33
C LEU A 71 9.49 -33.04 -18.31
N SER A 72 10.43 -32.13 -18.56
CA SER A 72 11.39 -31.71 -17.53
C SER A 72 10.68 -30.88 -16.47
N ASP A 73 11.07 -31.07 -15.22
CA ASP A 73 10.82 -30.14 -14.11
C ASP A 73 11.57 -28.80 -14.37
N ASN A 74 11.47 -27.80 -13.48
CA ASN A 74 12.28 -26.57 -13.52
C ASN A 74 13.80 -26.83 -13.48
N GLY A 75 14.21 -28.05 -13.13
CA GLY A 75 15.55 -28.55 -13.33
C GLY A 75 16.36 -28.66 -12.06
N PHE A 76 16.75 -27.54 -11.45
CA PHE A 76 17.65 -27.53 -10.28
C PHE A 76 16.95 -27.28 -8.94
N GLY A 77 15.61 -27.23 -8.94
CA GLY A 77 14.77 -27.25 -7.74
C GLY A 77 14.54 -25.87 -7.12
N GLY A 78 14.75 -24.80 -7.87
CA GLY A 78 14.40 -23.43 -7.50
C GLY A 78 14.56 -22.47 -8.67
N GLU A 79 13.81 -21.38 -8.65
CA GLU A 79 13.80 -20.36 -9.70
C GLU A 79 15.20 -19.77 -9.93
N SER A 80 15.82 -19.26 -8.85
CA SER A 80 17.12 -18.56 -8.91
C SER A 80 18.31 -19.43 -9.34
N ASN A 81 18.19 -20.76 -9.28
CA ASN A 81 19.27 -21.67 -9.70
C ASN A 81 19.01 -22.37 -11.03
N SER A 82 17.88 -22.06 -11.68
CA SER A 82 17.41 -22.73 -12.91
C SER A 82 17.42 -21.82 -14.15
N THR A 83 18.08 -20.66 -14.04
CA THR A 83 18.19 -19.63 -15.10
C THR A 83 18.87 -20.11 -16.38
N ASP A 84 19.69 -21.17 -16.31
CA ASP A 84 20.38 -21.76 -17.46
C ASP A 84 19.90 -23.19 -17.81
N TYR A 85 18.81 -23.63 -17.19
CA TYR A 85 18.17 -24.93 -17.45
C TYR A 85 17.03 -24.77 -18.45
N LEU A 86 17.17 -25.32 -19.66
CA LEU A 86 16.15 -25.19 -20.71
C LEU A 86 14.99 -26.17 -20.50
N LEU A 87 13.76 -25.64 -20.50
CA LEU A 87 12.53 -26.43 -20.37
C LEU A 87 12.24 -27.23 -21.64
N ARG A 88 12.06 -28.55 -21.49
CA ARG A 88 12.00 -29.50 -22.60
C ARG A 88 11.04 -30.65 -22.34
N ILE A 89 10.50 -31.19 -23.41
CA ILE A 89 9.80 -32.48 -23.41
C ILE A 89 10.67 -33.52 -24.11
N TYR A 90 11.24 -34.44 -23.34
CA TYR A 90 12.15 -35.46 -23.82
C TYR A 90 11.41 -36.70 -24.34
N GLN A 91 11.69 -37.11 -25.58
CA GLN A 91 11.19 -38.36 -26.12
C GLN A 91 12.15 -39.50 -25.78
N ALA A 92 11.68 -40.47 -25.00
CA ALA A 92 12.48 -41.62 -24.60
C ALA A 92 11.72 -42.94 -24.77
N ARG A 93 12.48 -43.99 -25.06
CA ARG A 93 11.99 -45.36 -25.21
C ARG A 93 12.65 -46.28 -24.18
N PRO A 94 12.00 -46.53 -23.03
CA PRO A 94 12.51 -47.44 -22.02
C PRO A 94 12.44 -48.92 -22.46
N ASN A 95 13.55 -49.65 -22.33
CA ASN A 95 13.64 -51.08 -22.61
C ASN A 95 13.53 -51.91 -21.32
N PHE A 96 12.32 -52.04 -20.79
CA PHE A 96 12.09 -52.58 -19.44
C PHE A 96 12.65 -54.00 -19.20
N GLN A 97 13.63 -54.10 -18.29
CA GLN A 97 14.09 -55.36 -17.70
C GLN A 97 12.94 -56.01 -16.94
N GLY A 98 12.70 -57.31 -17.14
CA GLY A 98 11.54 -58.03 -16.58
C GLY A 98 10.36 -58.17 -17.55
N GLN A 99 10.32 -57.36 -18.61
CA GLN A 99 9.37 -57.48 -19.72
C GLN A 99 10.02 -57.84 -21.07
N GLY A 100 11.22 -58.41 -21.01
CA GLY A 100 12.00 -58.83 -22.18
C GLY A 100 13.01 -57.79 -22.69
N GLY A 101 13.13 -56.63 -22.02
CA GLY A 101 14.17 -55.64 -22.25
C GLY A 101 15.42 -55.83 -21.40
N ASP A 102 16.46 -55.02 -21.65
CA ASP A 102 17.76 -55.07 -20.97
C ASP A 102 17.94 -54.01 -19.87
N GLY A 103 16.92 -53.18 -19.63
CA GLY A 103 16.91 -52.12 -18.61
C GLY A 103 17.47 -50.78 -19.07
N SER A 104 17.88 -50.64 -20.33
CA SER A 104 18.33 -49.36 -20.91
C SER A 104 17.19 -48.40 -21.25
N VAL A 105 17.52 -47.12 -21.43
CA VAL A 105 16.62 -46.09 -21.96
C VAL A 105 17.24 -45.53 -23.23
N ASP A 106 16.51 -45.59 -24.34
CA ASP A 106 16.90 -45.01 -25.63
C ASP A 106 16.30 -43.60 -25.75
N LEU A 107 17.12 -42.56 -25.60
CA LEU A 107 16.70 -41.16 -25.73
C LEU A 107 16.69 -40.77 -27.21
N GLN A 108 15.53 -40.38 -27.73
CA GLN A 108 15.30 -40.21 -29.17
C GLN A 108 15.37 -38.75 -29.62
N GLY A 109 15.07 -37.82 -28.72
CA GLY A 109 15.08 -36.38 -29.00
C GLY A 109 14.37 -35.59 -27.90
N PHE A 110 14.10 -34.31 -28.17
CA PHE A 110 13.31 -33.44 -27.32
C PHE A 110 12.55 -32.41 -28.14
N VAL A 111 11.47 -31.90 -27.56
CA VAL A 111 10.80 -30.65 -27.94
C VAL A 111 11.32 -29.57 -27.00
N GLN A 112 11.77 -28.45 -27.55
CA GLN A 112 12.25 -27.30 -26.78
C GLN A 112 11.09 -26.33 -26.59
N LEU A 113 10.81 -25.92 -25.36
CA LEU A 113 9.78 -24.91 -25.12
C LEU A 113 10.34 -23.50 -25.35
N SER A 114 9.56 -22.64 -26.00
CA SER A 114 9.96 -21.30 -26.45
C SER A 114 8.74 -20.40 -26.66
N ASP A 115 8.97 -19.08 -26.57
CA ASP A 115 7.97 -18.05 -26.87
C ASP A 115 8.47 -17.12 -28.00
N PRO A 116 8.66 -17.60 -29.24
CA PRO A 116 9.28 -16.81 -30.30
C PRO A 116 8.45 -15.60 -30.77
N ASP A 117 7.15 -15.57 -30.44
CA ASP A 117 6.21 -14.54 -30.85
C ASP A 117 5.93 -13.50 -29.75
N ASN A 118 6.68 -13.54 -28.63
CA ASN A 118 6.60 -12.58 -27.53
C ASN A 118 5.19 -12.50 -26.90
N LEU A 119 4.63 -13.66 -26.57
CA LEU A 119 3.28 -13.81 -26.02
C LEU A 119 3.27 -13.83 -24.49
N ILE A 120 4.40 -14.10 -23.82
CA ILE A 120 4.52 -14.01 -22.36
C ILE A 120 4.61 -12.51 -21.98
N PRO A 121 3.71 -12.00 -21.12
CA PRO A 121 3.61 -10.56 -20.83
C PRO A 121 4.62 -10.06 -19.78
N PHE A 122 5.59 -10.87 -19.40
CA PHE A 122 6.61 -10.56 -18.39
C PHE A 122 7.99 -11.02 -18.86
N ASP A 123 9.03 -10.44 -18.25
CA ASP A 123 10.43 -10.71 -18.59
C ASP A 123 10.78 -12.19 -18.35
N ILE A 124 11.38 -12.83 -19.35
CA ILE A 124 11.95 -14.18 -19.23
C ILE A 124 13.49 -14.15 -19.32
N GLN A 125 14.17 -15.19 -18.87
CA GLN A 125 15.64 -15.23 -18.85
C GLN A 125 16.30 -15.02 -20.22
N ASN A 126 15.62 -15.44 -21.29
CA ASN A 126 16.10 -15.29 -22.66
C ASN A 126 15.32 -14.24 -23.46
N GLU A 127 14.80 -13.20 -22.78
CA GLU A 127 13.98 -12.11 -23.33
C GLU A 127 14.53 -11.55 -24.65
N GLU A 128 15.82 -11.22 -24.63
CA GLU A 128 16.56 -10.57 -25.72
C GLU A 128 16.95 -11.51 -26.88
N SER A 129 16.66 -12.81 -26.77
CA SER A 129 17.00 -13.79 -27.81
C SER A 129 15.87 -13.93 -28.82
N ALA A 130 16.20 -14.18 -30.09
CA ALA A 130 15.19 -14.33 -31.13
C ALA A 130 14.28 -15.55 -30.91
N GLU A 131 14.82 -16.60 -30.28
CA GLU A 131 14.09 -17.83 -30.01
C GLU A 131 13.35 -17.83 -28.66
N ARG A 132 13.64 -16.88 -27.75
CA ARG A 132 12.98 -16.76 -26.43
C ARG A 132 12.80 -18.11 -25.73
N LEU A 133 13.90 -18.85 -25.60
CA LEU A 133 13.87 -20.21 -25.06
C LEU A 133 13.50 -20.18 -23.58
N LEU A 134 12.51 -20.98 -23.19
CA LEU A 134 12.04 -21.00 -21.80
C LEU A 134 12.99 -21.81 -20.91
N THR A 135 13.20 -21.30 -19.71
CA THR A 135 14.08 -21.84 -18.68
C THR A 135 13.30 -22.18 -17.42
N GLY A 136 13.89 -22.99 -16.53
CA GLY A 136 13.26 -23.30 -15.24
C GLY A 136 13.22 -22.14 -14.25
N ALA A 137 13.82 -20.99 -14.58
CA ALA A 137 13.54 -19.76 -13.85
C ALA A 137 12.28 -19.05 -14.35
N ASP A 138 11.83 -19.34 -15.57
CA ASP A 138 10.64 -18.69 -16.15
C ASP A 138 9.37 -19.42 -15.71
N PHE A 139 9.40 -20.75 -15.64
CA PHE A 139 8.25 -21.58 -15.27
C PHE A 139 8.65 -22.86 -14.54
N ASP A 140 7.80 -23.27 -13.59
CA ASP A 140 7.88 -24.56 -12.91
C ASP A 140 6.81 -25.52 -13.43
N ILE A 141 7.16 -26.23 -14.52
CA ILE A 141 6.19 -27.02 -15.28
C ILE A 141 6.02 -28.43 -14.69
N GLU A 142 4.79 -28.75 -14.30
CA GLU A 142 4.50 -29.94 -13.49
C GLU A 142 3.64 -31.00 -14.20
N SER A 143 2.91 -30.60 -15.24
CA SER A 143 2.01 -31.52 -15.94
C SER A 143 1.87 -31.17 -17.42
N PHE A 144 1.52 -32.16 -18.25
CA PHE A 144 1.11 -31.87 -19.61
C PHE A 144 0.14 -32.91 -20.19
N VAL A 145 -0.65 -32.46 -21.15
CA VAL A 145 -1.50 -33.29 -22.02
C VAL A 145 -1.27 -32.89 -23.48
N ILE A 146 -1.52 -33.83 -24.38
CA ILE A 146 -1.46 -33.60 -25.83
C ILE A 146 -2.89 -33.71 -26.36
N ASP A 147 -3.35 -32.68 -27.06
CA ASP A 147 -4.70 -32.62 -27.58
C ASP A 147 -4.86 -33.40 -28.90
N ASN A 148 -6.03 -33.30 -29.55
CA ASN A 148 -6.28 -34.02 -30.80
C ASN A 148 -5.60 -33.40 -32.04
N ASN A 149 -5.14 -32.15 -31.95
CA ASN A 149 -4.38 -31.46 -32.99
C ASN A 149 -2.88 -31.74 -32.88
N GLY A 150 -2.43 -32.25 -31.73
CA GLY A 150 -1.02 -32.46 -31.41
C GLY A 150 -0.43 -31.33 -30.58
N ASP A 151 -1.26 -30.35 -30.18
CA ASP A 151 -0.87 -29.23 -29.35
C ASP A 151 -0.66 -29.71 -27.92
N ILE A 152 0.28 -29.08 -27.23
CA ILE A 152 0.78 -29.46 -25.92
C ILE A 152 0.28 -28.44 -24.92
N TRP A 153 -0.54 -28.90 -23.99
CA TRP A 153 -1.03 -28.09 -22.88
C TRP A 153 -0.24 -28.46 -21.63
N VAL A 154 0.38 -27.47 -21.00
CA VAL A 154 1.28 -27.65 -19.85
C VAL A 154 0.69 -26.90 -18.66
N GLY A 155 0.63 -27.56 -17.49
CA GLY A 155 0.30 -26.93 -16.22
C GLY A 155 1.57 -26.57 -15.46
N GLU A 156 1.53 -25.44 -14.77
CA GLU A 156 2.67 -24.73 -14.19
C GLU A 156 2.41 -24.38 -12.71
N GLU A 157 3.45 -24.22 -11.87
CA GLU A 157 3.35 -24.05 -10.41
C GLU A 157 3.72 -22.65 -9.86
N PHE A 158 4.59 -21.86 -10.52
CA PHE A 158 4.96 -20.51 -10.05
C PHE A 158 3.84 -19.47 -10.21
N GLY A 159 2.84 -19.71 -11.06
CA GLY A 159 1.74 -18.78 -11.24
C GLY A 159 0.48 -19.42 -11.81
N PRO A 160 -0.05 -20.49 -11.19
CA PRO A 160 -0.62 -21.63 -11.89
C PRO A 160 -1.30 -21.25 -13.21
N TYR A 161 -0.52 -21.36 -14.28
CA TYR A 161 -0.96 -21.08 -15.64
C TYR A 161 -1.29 -22.37 -16.37
N LEU A 162 -2.11 -22.24 -17.40
CA LEU A 162 -2.09 -23.17 -18.52
C LEU A 162 -1.28 -22.54 -19.66
N LEU A 163 -0.17 -23.19 -20.01
CA LEU A 163 0.64 -22.85 -21.17
C LEU A 163 0.21 -23.73 -22.35
N HIS A 164 0.05 -23.13 -23.53
CA HIS A 164 -0.40 -23.81 -24.72
C HIS A 164 0.63 -23.68 -25.84
N PHE A 165 1.27 -24.80 -26.16
CA PHE A 165 2.30 -24.88 -27.19
C PHE A 165 1.82 -25.69 -28.39
N ASN A 166 2.38 -25.42 -29.57
CA ASN A 166 2.22 -26.33 -30.70
C ASN A 166 3.07 -27.60 -30.52
N SER A 167 2.99 -28.52 -31.48
CA SER A 167 3.74 -29.78 -31.44
C SER A 167 5.27 -29.63 -31.50
N GLU A 168 5.77 -28.46 -31.89
CA GLU A 168 7.17 -28.08 -32.00
C GLU A 168 7.70 -27.38 -30.73
N GLY A 169 6.83 -27.04 -29.78
CA GLY A 169 7.18 -26.39 -28.50
C GLY A 169 7.16 -24.85 -28.55
N GLU A 170 6.55 -24.26 -29.57
CA GLU A 170 6.36 -22.81 -29.67
C GLU A 170 5.04 -22.43 -29.01
N LEU A 171 5.06 -21.43 -28.13
CA LEU A 171 3.88 -20.95 -27.42
C LEU A 171 2.87 -20.35 -28.41
N LEU A 172 1.59 -20.65 -28.23
CA LEU A 172 0.50 -20.28 -29.15
C LEU A 172 -0.35 -19.11 -28.66
N GLU A 173 -0.40 -18.90 -27.35
CA GLU A 173 -1.12 -17.81 -26.70
C GLU A 173 -0.46 -17.47 -25.36
N ALA A 174 -0.76 -16.28 -24.84
CA ALA A 174 -0.27 -15.86 -23.53
C ALA A 174 -0.65 -16.88 -22.45
N PRO A 175 0.18 -17.04 -21.39
CA PRO A 175 -0.15 -17.90 -20.25
C PRO A 175 -1.58 -17.63 -19.74
N ILE A 176 -2.39 -18.68 -19.64
CA ILE A 176 -3.79 -18.56 -19.22
C ILE A 176 -3.87 -18.71 -17.71
N ALA A 177 -4.27 -17.65 -17.01
CA ALA A 177 -4.52 -17.69 -15.57
C ALA A 177 -5.57 -18.77 -15.23
N THR A 178 -5.32 -19.52 -14.17
CA THR A 178 -6.30 -20.49 -13.69
C THR A 178 -7.30 -19.83 -12.74
N PRO A 179 -8.59 -20.24 -12.75
CA PRO A 179 -9.52 -19.83 -11.71
C PRO A 179 -8.94 -20.17 -10.34
N ASN A 180 -9.16 -19.31 -9.35
CA ASN A 180 -8.83 -19.57 -7.96
C ASN A 180 -10.08 -20.09 -7.25
N PRO A 181 -10.29 -21.42 -7.14
CA PRO A 181 -11.36 -21.96 -6.32
C PRO A 181 -10.97 -21.79 -4.84
N VAL A 182 -11.25 -20.61 -4.30
CA VAL A 182 -10.99 -20.31 -2.89
C VAL A 182 -12.00 -21.06 -2.03
N ASP A 183 -11.51 -21.93 -1.15
CA ASP A 183 -12.28 -22.60 -0.10
C ASP A 183 -11.71 -22.10 1.23
N LEU A 184 -12.30 -21.02 1.74
CA LEU A 184 -11.83 -20.35 2.96
C LEU A 184 -12.28 -21.14 4.19
N ASN A 185 -11.38 -21.27 5.15
CA ASN A 185 -11.67 -21.89 6.45
C ASN A 185 -12.42 -20.97 7.42
N THR A 186 -12.79 -19.76 6.98
CA THR A 186 -13.72 -18.86 7.69
C THR A 186 -15.06 -19.56 7.95
N LEU A 187 -15.76 -19.18 9.01
CA LEU A 187 -17.02 -19.74 9.47
C LEU A 187 -18.07 -19.86 8.35
N ASN A 188 -18.18 -18.83 7.52
CA ASN A 188 -19.21 -18.70 6.49
C ASN A 188 -18.66 -18.80 5.04
N GLY A 189 -17.36 -19.08 4.88
CA GLY A 189 -16.67 -19.13 3.59
C GLY A 189 -16.61 -17.78 2.87
N GLN A 190 -16.81 -16.66 3.57
CA GLN A 190 -16.61 -15.30 3.04
C GLN A 190 -15.18 -14.83 3.27
N ASP A 191 -14.78 -13.81 2.52
CA ASP A 191 -13.48 -13.18 2.64
C ASP A 191 -13.29 -12.64 4.07
N PRO A 192 -12.11 -12.81 4.69
CA PRO A 192 -11.83 -12.26 6.01
C PRO A 192 -11.88 -10.74 6.01
N LEU A 193 -12.48 -10.15 7.04
CA LEU A 193 -12.56 -8.69 7.20
C LEU A 193 -11.21 -8.06 7.57
N VAL A 194 -10.86 -6.94 6.93
CA VAL A 194 -9.76 -6.07 7.34
C VAL A 194 -10.29 -4.96 8.25
N ILE A 195 -9.91 -5.00 9.52
CA ILE A 195 -10.40 -4.05 10.53
C ILE A 195 -9.27 -3.08 10.92
N GLY A 196 -9.44 -1.80 10.61
CA GLY A 196 -8.50 -0.74 10.96
C GLY A 196 -8.52 -0.47 12.47
N HIS A 197 -7.58 -1.08 13.19
CA HIS A 197 -7.46 -1.01 14.64
C HIS A 197 -7.02 0.39 15.05
N ARG A 198 -7.98 1.14 15.60
CA ARG A 198 -7.88 2.58 15.90
C ARG A 198 -7.62 3.45 14.66
N GLY A 199 -8.04 2.97 13.48
CA GLY A 199 -7.66 3.51 12.17
C GLY A 199 -6.33 2.95 11.66
N ALA A 200 -5.62 3.70 10.82
CA ALA A 200 -4.25 3.38 10.38
C ALA A 200 -3.24 3.82 11.46
N SER A 201 -3.38 3.29 12.67
CA SER A 201 -2.64 3.76 13.86
C SER A 201 -1.14 3.45 13.83
N GLY A 202 -0.71 2.60 12.89
CA GLY A 202 0.69 2.40 12.53
C GLY A 202 1.34 3.65 11.92
N ASP A 203 0.56 4.44 11.19
CA ASP A 203 1.03 5.58 10.39
C ASP A 203 0.59 6.94 10.98
N PHE A 204 -0.46 6.97 11.83
CA PHE A 204 -1.03 8.19 12.44
C PHE A 204 -1.24 8.04 13.96
N PRO A 205 -1.34 9.17 14.72
CA PRO A 205 -1.88 9.14 16.07
C PRO A 205 -3.25 8.44 16.09
N GLU A 206 -3.38 7.44 16.95
CA GLU A 206 -4.56 6.57 17.06
C GLU A 206 -5.87 7.35 17.27
N HIS A 207 -6.97 6.81 16.73
CA HIS A 207 -8.34 7.35 16.84
C HIS A 207 -8.54 8.78 16.34
N THR A 208 -7.68 9.30 15.48
CA THR A 208 -7.95 10.57 14.79
C THR A 208 -8.82 10.34 13.55
N LEU A 209 -9.59 11.35 13.13
CA LEU A 209 -10.35 11.25 11.86
C LEU A 209 -9.43 11.01 10.66
N ALA A 210 -8.20 11.52 10.71
CA ALA A 210 -7.17 11.26 9.69
C ALA A 210 -6.76 9.78 9.67
N ALA A 211 -6.50 9.16 10.83
CA ALA A 211 -6.19 7.74 10.92
C ALA A 211 -7.33 6.86 10.37
N TYR A 212 -8.58 7.19 10.66
CA TYR A 212 -9.73 6.46 10.11
C TYR A 212 -9.88 6.64 8.61
N ARG A 213 -9.76 7.87 8.09
CA ARG A 213 -9.82 8.12 6.65
C ARG A 213 -8.71 7.37 5.91
N ALA A 214 -7.50 7.35 6.46
CA ALA A 214 -6.38 6.58 5.91
C ALA A 214 -6.64 5.07 5.91
N ALA A 215 -7.21 4.52 6.99
CA ALA A 215 -7.60 3.10 7.03
C ALA A 215 -8.63 2.74 5.95
N ILE A 216 -9.66 3.58 5.79
CA ILE A 216 -10.69 3.38 4.76
C ILE A 216 -10.08 3.43 3.35
N ALA A 217 -9.24 4.44 3.09
CA ALA A 217 -8.57 4.57 1.80
C ALA A 217 -7.64 3.39 1.48
N ALA A 218 -7.09 2.75 2.51
CA ALA A 218 -6.24 1.58 2.41
C ALA A 218 -7.01 0.24 2.40
N GLY A 219 -8.34 0.26 2.24
CA GLY A 219 -9.16 -0.94 2.04
C GLY A 219 -9.77 -1.55 3.31
N ALA A 220 -9.75 -0.86 4.46
CA ALA A 220 -10.40 -1.38 5.66
C ALA A 220 -11.92 -1.53 5.46
N ASP A 221 -12.47 -2.71 5.74
CA ASP A 221 -13.91 -2.99 5.76
C ASP A 221 -14.60 -2.31 6.94
N PHE A 222 -13.89 -2.23 8.07
CA PHE A 222 -14.35 -1.62 9.32
C PHE A 222 -13.27 -0.74 9.94
N ILE A 223 -13.69 0.34 10.59
CA ILE A 223 -12.81 1.13 11.49
C ILE A 223 -13.23 0.94 12.95
N GLU A 224 -12.25 0.85 13.84
CA GLU A 224 -12.48 0.58 15.27
C GLU A 224 -12.31 1.85 16.13
N PRO A 225 -13.41 2.44 16.64
CA PRO A 225 -13.35 3.42 17.71
C PRO A 225 -13.42 2.77 19.09
N ASP A 226 -12.39 2.97 19.91
CA ASP A 226 -12.47 2.69 21.34
C ASP A 226 -13.22 3.81 22.03
N LEU A 227 -14.18 3.51 22.91
CA LEU A 227 -15.08 4.50 23.47
C LEU A 227 -14.88 4.66 24.96
N VAL A 228 -14.62 5.91 25.36
CA VAL A 228 -14.71 6.42 26.73
C VAL A 228 -15.62 7.64 26.75
N THR A 229 -16.02 8.08 27.93
CA THR A 229 -16.92 9.24 28.09
C THR A 229 -16.25 10.43 28.76
N THR A 230 -16.67 11.63 28.34
CA THR A 230 -16.36 12.89 29.02
C THR A 230 -17.23 13.08 30.27
N SER A 231 -16.88 14.06 31.10
CA SER A 231 -17.64 14.44 32.32
C SER A 231 -19.07 14.92 32.05
N ASP A 232 -19.34 15.39 30.82
CA ASP A 232 -20.65 15.82 30.33
C ASP A 232 -21.37 14.73 29.51
N GLY A 233 -20.88 13.50 29.51
CA GLY A 233 -21.56 12.32 28.97
C GLY A 233 -21.45 12.13 27.46
N VAL A 234 -20.40 12.68 26.83
CA VAL A 234 -20.16 12.51 25.39
C VAL A 234 -19.13 11.43 25.17
N LEU A 235 -19.43 10.49 24.27
CA LEU A 235 -18.50 9.45 23.85
C LEU A 235 -17.43 10.02 22.91
N ILE A 236 -16.16 9.75 23.22
CA ILE A 236 -14.99 10.11 22.44
C ILE A 236 -14.19 8.87 22.05
N ALA A 237 -13.52 8.92 20.90
CA ALA A 237 -12.69 7.83 20.43
C ALA A 237 -11.31 7.86 21.10
N ARG A 238 -11.07 6.96 22.06
CA ARG A 238 -9.85 6.86 22.89
C ARG A 238 -9.69 5.45 23.46
N HIS A 239 -8.50 4.87 23.33
CA HIS A 239 -8.21 3.53 23.83
C HIS A 239 -8.23 3.40 25.36
N GLU A 240 -7.93 4.44 26.13
CA GLU A 240 -7.88 4.39 27.59
C GLU A 240 -8.64 5.57 28.20
N PRO A 241 -9.17 5.44 29.43
CA PRO A 241 -9.67 6.57 30.20
C PRO A 241 -8.57 7.63 30.44
N LEU A 242 -7.30 7.24 30.42
CA LEU A 242 -6.16 8.14 30.56
C LEU A 242 -5.85 8.88 29.25
N LEU A 243 -5.59 10.18 29.36
CA LEU A 243 -5.21 11.05 28.26
C LEU A 243 -3.69 11.29 28.16
N ASP A 244 -2.92 10.78 29.13
CA ASP A 244 -1.51 11.13 29.37
C ASP A 244 -0.58 10.82 28.19
N ASP A 245 -0.68 9.64 27.60
CA ASP A 245 0.31 9.11 26.65
C ASP A 245 -0.05 9.36 25.18
N THR A 246 -1.22 9.93 24.93
CA THR A 246 -1.85 9.95 23.61
C THR A 246 -2.43 11.32 23.26
N THR A 247 -2.27 12.30 24.16
CA THR A 247 -2.62 13.70 23.93
C THR A 247 -1.60 14.64 24.56
N ASN A 248 -1.65 15.92 24.20
CA ASN A 248 -0.87 16.98 24.85
C ASN A 248 -1.50 17.53 26.16
N VAL A 249 -2.33 16.75 26.87
CA VAL A 249 -3.12 17.20 28.04
C VAL A 249 -2.28 17.90 29.13
N ALA A 250 -1.06 17.40 29.38
CA ALA A 250 -0.19 17.98 30.40
C ALA A 250 0.28 19.40 30.06
N GLU A 251 0.44 19.71 28.77
CA GLU A 251 0.81 21.05 28.30
C GLU A 251 -0.37 22.02 28.43
N VAL A 252 -1.58 21.56 28.05
CA VAL A 252 -2.78 22.40 28.01
C VAL A 252 -3.30 22.71 29.41
N PHE A 253 -3.35 21.72 30.30
CA PHE A 253 -4.10 21.80 31.56
C PHE A 253 -3.25 21.77 32.83
N GLY A 254 -1.99 21.38 32.74
CA GLY A 254 -1.08 21.33 33.89
C GLY A 254 -1.42 20.26 34.94
N PRO A 255 -0.46 19.94 35.83
CA PRO A 255 -0.56 18.79 36.75
C PRO A 255 -1.66 18.91 37.81
N GLU A 256 -2.25 20.09 38.03
CA GLU A 256 -3.37 20.28 38.94
C GLU A 256 -4.68 19.63 38.47
N ARG A 257 -4.76 19.27 37.18
CA ARG A 257 -5.91 18.57 36.60
C ARG A 257 -5.78 17.04 36.66
N MET A 258 -4.68 16.51 37.19
CA MET A 258 -4.55 15.08 37.44
C MET A 258 -5.44 14.64 38.62
N ALA A 259 -5.96 13.42 38.54
CA ALA A 259 -6.66 12.74 39.62
C ALA A 259 -5.99 11.40 39.95
N THR A 260 -6.25 10.89 41.15
CA THR A 260 -5.90 9.51 41.53
C THR A 260 -7.18 8.70 41.64
N LYS A 261 -7.34 7.68 40.80
CA LYS A 261 -8.53 6.82 40.75
C LYS A 261 -8.13 5.34 40.81
N LEU A 262 -9.09 4.50 41.18
CA LEU A 262 -8.93 3.05 41.16
C LEU A 262 -9.47 2.55 39.80
N LEU A 263 -8.59 2.37 38.82
CA LEU A 263 -8.93 1.79 37.52
C LEU A 263 -8.56 0.32 37.56
N ASP A 264 -9.53 -0.54 37.32
CA ASP A 264 -9.37 -2.00 37.30
C ASP A 264 -8.71 -2.61 38.54
N GLY A 265 -8.98 -2.02 39.72
CA GLY A 265 -8.39 -2.43 40.99
C GLY A 265 -6.97 -1.91 41.24
N VAL A 266 -6.41 -1.12 40.32
CA VAL A 266 -5.09 -0.48 40.41
C VAL A 266 -5.26 1.02 40.67
N GLU A 267 -4.54 1.54 41.66
CA GLU A 267 -4.51 2.98 41.92
C GLU A 267 -3.62 3.67 40.87
N ILE A 268 -4.22 4.48 40.01
CA ILE A 268 -3.56 5.19 38.91
C ILE A 268 -3.72 6.69 39.13
N THR A 269 -2.65 7.45 38.86
CA THR A 269 -2.66 8.91 38.88
C THR A 269 -2.34 9.45 37.50
N GLY A 270 -3.26 10.21 36.91
CA GLY A 270 -3.20 10.67 35.53
C GLY A 270 -4.32 11.66 35.21
N TYR A 271 -4.49 12.00 33.94
CA TYR A 271 -5.60 12.81 33.44
C TYR A 271 -6.69 11.90 32.89
N PHE A 272 -7.82 11.84 33.58
CA PHE A 272 -8.94 10.96 33.22
C PHE A 272 -9.96 11.70 32.35
N ALA A 273 -10.36 11.12 31.22
CA ALA A 273 -11.29 11.71 30.26
C ALA A 273 -12.60 12.17 30.91
N GLU A 274 -13.12 11.41 31.87
CA GLU A 274 -14.36 11.72 32.59
C GLU A 274 -14.22 12.86 33.62
N ASP A 275 -13.03 13.44 33.77
CA ASP A 275 -12.79 14.67 34.54
C ASP A 275 -12.76 15.94 33.67
N PHE A 276 -12.98 15.81 32.35
CA PHE A 276 -12.99 16.91 31.39
C PHE A 276 -14.32 16.98 30.65
N THR A 277 -14.77 18.18 30.30
CA THR A 277 -15.92 18.35 29.38
C THR A 277 -15.48 18.15 27.93
N LEU A 278 -16.40 17.91 27.00
CA LEU A 278 -16.06 17.86 25.57
C LEU A 278 -15.37 19.14 25.10
N GLU A 279 -15.83 20.31 25.57
CA GLU A 279 -15.21 21.61 25.24
C GLU A 279 -13.74 21.70 25.69
N GLU A 280 -13.39 21.03 26.79
CA GLU A 280 -12.00 20.92 27.25
C GLU A 280 -11.22 19.89 26.42
N ILE A 281 -11.81 18.73 26.12
CA ILE A 281 -11.18 17.69 25.29
C ILE A 281 -10.84 18.23 23.89
N LYS A 282 -11.72 19.05 23.28
CA LYS A 282 -11.47 19.65 21.96
C LYS A 282 -10.31 20.66 21.93
N GLN A 283 -9.77 21.09 23.08
CA GLN A 283 -8.55 21.89 23.15
C GLN A 283 -7.27 21.06 23.04
N LEU A 284 -7.38 19.74 23.24
CA LEU A 284 -6.26 18.83 23.19
C LEU A 284 -5.92 18.46 21.74
N ARG A 285 -4.70 17.97 21.55
CA ARG A 285 -4.22 17.42 20.29
C ARG A 285 -3.68 16.02 20.51
N ALA A 286 -3.99 15.12 19.59
CA ALA A 286 -3.52 13.75 19.60
C ALA A 286 -2.01 13.70 19.37
N VAL A 287 -1.36 12.74 20.01
CA VAL A 287 0.06 12.43 19.80
C VAL A 287 0.26 10.92 19.69
N GLN A 288 1.32 10.53 19.01
CA GLN A 288 1.76 9.15 18.84
C GLN A 288 2.26 8.62 20.19
N SER A 289 1.61 7.56 20.69
CA SER A 289 1.91 6.98 22.01
C SER A 289 3.14 6.06 22.01
N ARG A 290 3.62 5.68 20.82
CA ARG A 290 4.75 4.76 20.63
C ARG A 290 5.95 5.52 20.10
N ASP A 291 7.02 5.59 20.90
CA ASP A 291 8.24 6.34 20.61
C ASP A 291 9.02 5.85 19.36
N PHE A 292 8.77 4.62 18.94
CA PHE A 292 9.33 4.02 17.73
C PHE A 292 8.48 4.24 16.47
N ARG A 293 7.26 4.78 16.61
CA ARG A 293 6.44 5.23 15.49
C ARG A 293 6.76 6.68 15.17
N ASP A 294 6.47 7.05 13.94
CA ASP A 294 6.69 8.39 13.44
C ASP A 294 5.83 9.43 14.17
N PRO A 295 6.42 10.44 14.84
CA PRO A 295 5.71 11.49 15.54
C PRO A 295 5.36 12.68 14.63
N ALA A 296 5.58 12.61 13.31
CA ALA A 296 5.42 13.75 12.40
C ALA A 296 4.01 14.38 12.41
N PHE A 297 2.99 13.63 12.84
CA PHE A 297 1.62 14.12 12.95
C PHE A 297 1.19 14.48 14.39
N ASP A 298 2.12 14.47 15.34
CA ASP A 298 1.87 14.88 16.72
C ASP A 298 1.38 16.33 16.78
N GLY A 299 0.32 16.56 17.57
CA GLY A 299 -0.18 17.90 17.79
C GLY A 299 -1.11 18.44 16.68
N LEU A 300 -1.32 17.70 15.59
CA LEU A 300 -2.10 18.20 14.45
C LEU A 300 -3.60 17.98 14.61
N PHE A 301 -4.01 16.82 15.12
CA PHE A 301 -5.40 16.38 15.08
C PHE A 301 -6.11 16.50 16.42
N GLU A 302 -7.40 16.84 16.38
CA GLU A 302 -8.28 16.83 17.54
C GLU A 302 -8.71 15.40 17.93
N ILE A 303 -9.23 15.24 19.15
CA ILE A 303 -9.88 14.00 19.58
C ILE A 303 -11.32 14.01 19.06
N PRO A 304 -11.74 13.01 18.27
CA PRO A 304 -13.09 12.94 17.76
C PRO A 304 -14.06 12.34 18.77
N THR A 305 -15.31 12.77 18.67
CA THR A 305 -16.48 12.12 19.25
C THR A 305 -16.88 10.90 18.43
N PHE A 306 -17.63 9.99 19.03
CA PHE A 306 -18.18 8.84 18.28
C PHE A 306 -19.09 9.29 17.12
N GLU A 307 -19.85 10.36 17.31
CA GLU A 307 -20.67 10.95 16.23
C GLU A 307 -19.83 11.41 15.05
N GLU A 308 -18.74 12.16 15.29
CA GLU A 308 -17.85 12.63 14.21
C GLU A 308 -17.20 11.46 13.45
N VAL A 309 -16.94 10.32 14.11
CA VAL A 309 -16.45 9.10 13.44
C VAL A 309 -17.53 8.52 12.50
N ILE A 310 -18.79 8.48 12.92
CA ILE A 310 -19.89 8.02 12.06
C ILE A 310 -20.12 8.99 10.89
N GLU A 311 -20.09 10.29 11.15
CA GLU A 311 -20.22 11.33 10.12
C GLU A 311 -19.09 11.22 9.08
N LEU A 312 -17.86 10.89 9.49
CA LEU A 312 -16.76 10.61 8.57
C LEU A 312 -17.09 9.43 7.65
N VAL A 313 -17.54 8.29 8.19
CA VAL A 313 -17.88 7.11 7.39
C VAL A 313 -19.00 7.43 6.39
N GLN A 314 -20.04 8.15 6.83
CA GLN A 314 -21.13 8.58 5.95
C GLN A 314 -20.67 9.55 4.86
N ALA A 315 -19.75 10.47 5.19
CA ALA A 315 -19.17 11.39 4.22
C ALA A 315 -18.34 10.66 3.16
N VAL A 316 -17.47 9.74 3.57
CA VAL A 316 -16.64 8.94 2.65
C VAL A 316 -17.53 8.08 1.74
N GLU A 317 -18.60 7.49 2.26
CA GLU A 317 -19.57 6.74 1.43
C GLU A 317 -20.26 7.64 0.41
N ALA A 318 -20.65 8.85 0.79
CA ALA A 318 -21.26 9.81 -0.14
C ALA A 318 -20.26 10.29 -1.21
N GLU A 319 -18.98 10.44 -0.85
CA GLU A 319 -17.90 10.88 -1.75
C GLU A 319 -17.47 9.78 -2.73
N THR A 320 -17.36 8.53 -2.27
CA THR A 320 -16.66 7.44 -2.99
C THR A 320 -17.57 6.29 -3.39
N GLY A 321 -18.73 6.14 -2.75
CA GLY A 321 -19.60 4.97 -2.86
C GLY A 321 -19.12 3.74 -2.06
N VAL A 322 -17.96 3.82 -1.38
CA VAL A 322 -17.44 2.73 -0.55
C VAL A 322 -18.21 2.67 0.77
N GLN A 323 -18.73 1.50 1.10
CA GLN A 323 -19.44 1.26 2.35
C GLN A 323 -18.51 0.63 3.38
N VAL A 324 -18.12 1.41 4.39
CA VAL A 324 -17.29 0.93 5.52
C VAL A 324 -18.15 0.80 6.77
N GLY A 325 -17.91 -0.22 7.59
CA GLY A 325 -18.54 -0.37 8.91
C GLY A 325 -17.77 0.30 10.05
N ILE A 326 -18.38 0.30 11.24
CA ILE A 326 -17.74 0.72 12.49
C ILE A 326 -17.71 -0.45 13.47
N TYR A 327 -16.65 -0.50 14.27
CA TYR A 327 -16.41 -1.57 15.23
C TYR A 327 -16.14 -0.99 16.64
N PRO A 328 -17.11 -0.30 17.27
CA PRO A 328 -16.90 0.31 18.58
C PRO A 328 -16.53 -0.68 19.69
N GLU A 329 -15.50 -0.37 20.47
CA GLU A 329 -15.20 -1.02 21.75
C GLU A 329 -15.68 -0.16 22.92
N THR A 330 -16.45 -0.71 23.87
CA THR A 330 -16.70 -0.02 25.16
C THR A 330 -15.55 -0.27 26.13
N LYS A 331 -14.76 0.77 26.46
CA LYS A 331 -13.59 0.63 27.35
C LYS A 331 -14.00 0.72 28.82
N HIS A 332 -13.59 -0.26 29.64
CA HIS A 332 -13.79 -0.29 31.09
C HIS A 332 -15.22 0.10 31.57
N PRO A 333 -16.30 -0.50 31.04
CA PRO A 333 -17.67 -0.10 31.38
C PRO A 333 -17.96 -0.16 32.89
N THR A 334 -17.49 -1.20 33.60
CA THR A 334 -17.63 -1.29 35.07
C THR A 334 -17.02 -0.09 35.81
N PHE A 335 -15.92 0.50 35.31
CA PHE A 335 -15.29 1.68 35.90
C PHE A 335 -16.13 2.95 35.71
N PHE A 336 -16.71 3.13 34.52
CA PHE A 336 -17.56 4.28 34.23
C PHE A 336 -18.93 4.20 34.91
N ASP A 337 -19.50 3.00 35.04
CA ASP A 337 -20.73 2.74 35.78
C ASP A 337 -20.65 3.14 37.26
N GLN A 338 -19.53 2.83 37.91
CA GLN A 338 -19.28 3.22 39.29
C GLN A 338 -19.29 4.74 39.49
N GLN A 339 -19.07 5.49 38.41
CA GLN A 339 -19.09 6.95 38.38
C GLN A 339 -20.43 7.52 37.90
N GLY A 340 -21.38 6.67 37.47
CA GLY A 340 -22.67 7.06 36.93
C GLY A 340 -22.57 7.63 35.51
N LEU A 341 -21.62 7.13 34.73
CA LEU A 341 -21.31 7.57 33.37
C LEU A 341 -21.28 6.37 32.40
N SER A 342 -22.28 5.50 32.47
CA SER A 342 -22.45 4.33 31.60
C SER A 342 -22.25 4.66 30.11
N LEU A 343 -21.67 3.74 29.35
CA LEU A 343 -21.28 3.94 27.95
C LEU A 343 -22.36 3.46 26.97
N GLU A 344 -23.20 2.53 27.40
CA GLU A 344 -24.18 1.78 26.64
C GLU A 344 -25.29 2.67 26.10
N GLU A 345 -25.96 3.44 26.96
CA GLU A 345 -27.06 4.30 26.51
C GLU A 345 -26.57 5.41 25.56
N PRO A 346 -25.47 6.14 25.83
CA PRO A 346 -24.93 7.12 24.88
C PRO A 346 -24.52 6.50 23.53
N LEU A 347 -24.04 5.26 23.52
CA LEU A 347 -23.69 4.53 22.29
C LEU A 347 -24.95 4.28 21.45
N ILE A 348 -25.99 3.68 22.06
CA ILE A 348 -27.26 3.38 21.37
C ILE A 348 -27.93 4.68 20.88
N GLU A 349 -27.99 5.71 21.73
CA GLU A 349 -28.55 7.01 21.36
C GLU A 349 -27.81 7.63 20.17
N THR A 350 -26.48 7.50 20.10
CA THR A 350 -25.69 8.03 18.98
C THR A 350 -25.94 7.27 17.68
N LEU A 351 -26.01 5.94 17.71
CA LEU A 351 -26.36 5.13 16.54
C LEU A 351 -27.75 5.50 15.99
N GLN A 352 -28.77 5.58 16.86
CA GLN A 352 -30.13 5.95 16.47
C GLN A 352 -30.22 7.37 15.91
N ARG A 353 -29.51 8.32 16.54
CA ARG A 353 -29.54 9.74 16.18
C ARG A 353 -28.88 10.03 14.84
N THR A 354 -27.76 9.37 14.55
CA THR A 354 -27.04 9.46 13.26
C THR A 354 -27.69 8.60 12.17
N GLY A 355 -28.57 7.67 12.54
CA GLY A 355 -29.23 6.74 11.63
C GLY A 355 -28.32 5.63 11.12
N PHE A 356 -27.13 5.45 11.73
CA PHE A 356 -26.20 4.39 11.41
C PHE A 356 -26.57 3.14 12.22
N THR A 357 -27.56 2.39 11.74
CA THR A 357 -28.15 1.23 12.44
C THR A 357 -28.26 -0.03 11.56
N ASP A 358 -27.46 -0.12 10.50
CA ASP A 358 -27.39 -1.33 9.67
C ASP A 358 -26.54 -2.39 10.39
N PRO A 359 -27.10 -3.55 10.78
CA PRO A 359 -26.36 -4.58 11.51
C PRO A 359 -25.22 -5.20 10.69
N ASN A 360 -25.20 -5.06 9.37
CA ASN A 360 -24.08 -5.54 8.55
C ASN A 360 -22.89 -4.58 8.54
N ARG A 361 -23.02 -3.40 9.16
CA ARG A 361 -22.00 -2.35 9.20
C ARG A 361 -21.59 -1.98 10.62
N ILE A 362 -22.01 -2.76 11.61
CA ILE A 362 -21.74 -2.50 13.02
C ILE A 362 -21.37 -3.81 13.68
N PHE A 363 -20.24 -3.84 14.36
CA PHE A 363 -19.96 -4.79 15.43
C PHE A 363 -19.75 -3.99 16.72
N ILE A 364 -20.13 -4.52 17.88
CA ILE A 364 -19.79 -3.90 19.16
C ILE A 364 -18.99 -4.89 19.98
N GLN A 365 -17.87 -4.45 20.55
CA GLN A 365 -16.99 -5.31 21.35
C GLN A 365 -16.72 -4.77 22.75
N SER A 366 -16.33 -5.69 23.63
CA SER A 366 -15.93 -5.37 25.00
C SER A 366 -15.13 -6.52 25.59
N PHE A 367 -14.22 -6.21 26.51
CA PHE A 367 -13.58 -7.21 27.37
C PHE A 367 -14.49 -7.68 28.51
N GLU A 368 -15.55 -6.93 28.86
CA GLU A 368 -16.39 -7.22 30.02
C GLU A 368 -17.67 -7.98 29.64
N PHE A 369 -17.83 -9.18 30.19
CA PHE A 369 -18.95 -10.10 29.89
C PHE A 369 -20.30 -9.50 30.32
N GLN A 370 -20.35 -8.91 31.51
CA GLN A 370 -21.57 -8.28 32.02
C GLN A 370 -22.07 -7.17 31.08
N ASN A 371 -21.15 -6.34 30.58
CA ASN A 371 -21.49 -5.24 29.70
C ASN A 371 -22.14 -5.74 28.39
N LEU A 372 -21.61 -6.77 27.74
CA LEU A 372 -22.21 -7.31 26.52
C LEU A 372 -23.57 -7.97 26.76
N ILE A 373 -23.75 -8.67 27.88
CA ILE A 373 -25.04 -9.25 28.27
C ILE A 373 -26.09 -8.14 28.46
N GLU A 374 -25.75 -7.07 29.17
CA GLU A 374 -26.65 -5.94 29.39
C GLU A 374 -26.91 -5.15 28.11
N LEU A 375 -25.90 -4.99 27.27
CA LEU A 375 -26.02 -4.28 26.00
C LEU A 375 -26.95 -5.03 25.03
N GLN A 376 -26.89 -6.37 24.98
CA GLN A 376 -27.83 -7.18 24.19
C GLN A 376 -29.29 -6.90 24.57
N ASP A 377 -29.59 -6.92 25.87
CA ASP A 377 -30.94 -6.62 26.39
C ASP A 377 -31.41 -5.21 26.02
N GLN A 378 -30.50 -4.22 26.04
CA GLN A 378 -30.81 -2.83 25.67
C GLN A 378 -31.04 -2.68 24.16
N LEU A 379 -30.18 -3.29 23.33
CA LEU A 379 -30.31 -3.30 21.87
C LEU A 379 -31.62 -3.96 21.45
N ASP A 380 -31.98 -5.10 22.04
CA ASP A 380 -33.26 -5.77 21.82
C ASP A 380 -34.46 -4.87 22.14
N ALA A 381 -34.39 -4.15 23.26
CA ALA A 381 -35.46 -3.23 23.69
C ALA A 381 -35.67 -2.08 22.70
N GLU A 382 -34.59 -1.63 22.05
CA GLU A 382 -34.56 -0.54 21.08
C GLU A 382 -34.73 -1.01 19.62
N GLY A 383 -34.87 -2.32 19.38
CA GLY A 383 -35.06 -2.89 18.05
C GLY A 383 -33.78 -2.96 17.21
N LEU A 384 -32.62 -2.99 17.87
CA LEU A 384 -31.27 -3.08 17.30
C LEU A 384 -30.57 -4.41 17.66
N GLY A 385 -31.30 -5.39 18.21
CA GLY A 385 -30.74 -6.66 18.68
C GLY A 385 -30.12 -7.58 17.62
N ASP A 386 -30.23 -7.22 16.33
CA ASP A 386 -29.53 -7.91 15.23
C ASP A 386 -28.09 -7.40 15.06
N ILE A 387 -27.64 -6.38 15.81
CA ILE A 387 -26.26 -5.88 15.79
C ILE A 387 -25.35 -6.91 16.49
N PRO A 388 -24.35 -7.48 15.80
CA PRO A 388 -23.41 -8.44 16.37
C PRO A 388 -22.61 -7.91 17.56
N LEU A 389 -22.55 -8.68 18.64
CA LEU A 389 -21.67 -8.45 19.78
C LEU A 389 -20.47 -9.40 19.77
N VAL A 390 -19.29 -8.86 20.10
CA VAL A 390 -18.03 -9.61 20.08
C VAL A 390 -17.32 -9.56 21.43
N GLN A 391 -17.12 -10.74 22.02
CA GLN A 391 -16.39 -10.90 23.27
C GLN A 391 -14.88 -10.81 23.03
N LEU A 392 -14.22 -9.82 23.59
CA LEU A 392 -12.76 -9.72 23.56
C LEU A 392 -12.12 -10.65 24.59
N TYR A 393 -10.99 -11.26 24.20
CA TYR A 393 -10.22 -12.17 25.02
C TYR A 393 -8.77 -11.70 25.13
N GLY A 394 -8.35 -11.41 26.36
CA GLY A 394 -6.95 -11.17 26.71
C GLY A 394 -6.10 -12.43 26.61
N ASN A 395 -5.06 -12.59 27.43
CA ASN A 395 -4.22 -13.80 27.37
C ASN A 395 -4.97 -15.04 27.89
N THR A 396 -5.15 -16.06 27.02
CA THR A 396 -5.78 -17.35 27.36
C THR A 396 -4.78 -18.51 27.47
N LEU A 397 -3.47 -18.25 27.37
CA LEU A 397 -2.48 -19.31 27.50
C LEU A 397 -2.48 -19.92 28.92
N PRO A 398 -2.18 -21.23 29.09
CA PRO A 398 -2.31 -21.92 30.38
C PRO A 398 -1.48 -21.34 31.54
N ASP A 399 -0.44 -20.56 31.26
CA ASP A 399 0.43 -19.89 32.23
C ASP A 399 0.14 -18.38 32.37
N ALA A 400 -1.04 -17.94 31.90
CA ALA A 400 -1.48 -16.55 31.99
C ALA A 400 -1.38 -16.02 33.45
N PRO A 401 -0.68 -14.90 33.66
CA PRO A 401 -0.45 -14.38 35.00
C PRO A 401 -1.73 -13.81 35.61
N VAL A 402 -2.15 -14.38 36.75
CA VAL A 402 -3.36 -13.95 37.50
C VAL A 402 -3.34 -12.47 37.88
N ASP A 403 -2.16 -11.92 38.20
CA ASP A 403 -2.03 -10.52 38.65
C ASP A 403 -1.87 -9.51 37.49
N ASN A 404 -2.07 -9.95 36.24
CA ASN A 404 -2.01 -9.09 35.06
C ASN A 404 -3.43 -8.74 34.57
N GLY A 405 -3.72 -7.45 34.40
CA GLY A 405 -4.99 -6.96 33.86
C GLY A 405 -5.33 -7.54 32.49
N PHE A 406 -4.31 -7.78 31.64
CA PHE A 406 -4.52 -8.37 30.31
C PHE A 406 -4.93 -9.86 30.36
N SER A 407 -4.83 -10.53 31.50
CA SER A 407 -5.26 -11.94 31.65
C SER A 407 -6.58 -12.06 32.41
N ALA A 408 -7.12 -10.96 32.92
CA ALA A 408 -8.17 -10.94 33.91
C ALA A 408 -9.45 -10.27 33.39
N PRO A 409 -10.61 -10.94 33.40
CA PRO A 409 -11.89 -10.27 33.16
C PRO A 409 -12.25 -9.41 34.38
N TYR A 410 -12.22 -8.08 34.22
CA TYR A 410 -12.31 -7.15 35.34
C TYR A 410 -13.69 -7.16 36.01
N ASP A 411 -14.77 -7.12 35.23
CA ASP A 411 -16.16 -7.18 35.69
C ASP A 411 -16.41 -8.39 36.60
N ILE A 412 -15.92 -9.57 36.22
CA ILE A 412 -16.04 -10.80 37.01
C ILE A 412 -15.34 -10.63 38.37
N ARG A 413 -14.10 -10.14 38.38
CA ARG A 413 -13.35 -9.94 39.62
C ARG A 413 -14.01 -8.92 40.52
N PHE A 414 -14.43 -7.79 39.96
CA PHE A 414 -15.16 -6.75 40.67
C PHE A 414 -16.42 -7.31 41.34
N ASN A 415 -17.26 -8.01 40.59
CA ASN A 415 -18.52 -8.57 41.09
C ASN A 415 -18.31 -9.62 42.20
N VAL A 416 -17.30 -10.48 42.04
CA VAL A 416 -16.91 -11.45 43.07
C VAL A 416 -16.46 -10.74 44.35
N GLU A 417 -15.62 -9.71 44.23
CA GLU A 417 -15.08 -8.97 45.38
C GLU A 417 -16.16 -8.16 46.12
N GLN A 418 -17.11 -7.59 45.39
CA GLN A 418 -18.26 -6.90 45.99
C GLN A 418 -19.28 -7.86 46.60
N GLY A 419 -19.22 -9.15 46.27
CA GLY A 419 -20.20 -10.15 46.71
C GLY A 419 -21.56 -9.97 46.05
N ASN A 420 -21.55 -9.54 44.79
CA ASN A 420 -22.75 -9.38 43.97
C ASN A 420 -23.35 -10.75 43.60
N ASP A 421 -24.61 -10.75 43.17
CA ASP A 421 -25.33 -11.97 42.79
C ASP A 421 -24.94 -12.39 41.36
N LEU A 422 -23.90 -13.23 41.26
CA LEU A 422 -23.33 -13.64 39.98
C LEU A 422 -24.33 -14.36 39.06
N GLU A 423 -25.27 -15.13 39.61
CA GLU A 423 -26.29 -15.84 38.81
C GLU A 423 -27.28 -14.85 38.20
N ALA A 424 -27.55 -13.73 38.89
CA ALA A 424 -28.41 -12.68 38.37
C ALA A 424 -27.72 -11.82 37.29
N ILE A 425 -26.39 -11.73 37.32
CA ILE A 425 -25.59 -10.95 36.37
C ILE A 425 -25.30 -11.76 35.10
N TYR A 426 -24.66 -12.92 35.26
CA TYR A 426 -24.17 -13.70 34.12
C TYR A 426 -25.14 -14.80 33.68
N GLY A 427 -26.08 -15.20 34.54
CA GLY A 427 -27.01 -16.30 34.28
C GLY A 427 -26.51 -17.66 34.76
N ALA A 428 -27.45 -18.60 34.91
CA ALA A 428 -27.16 -19.93 35.47
C ALA A 428 -26.35 -20.82 34.51
N ASP A 429 -26.59 -20.72 33.20
CA ASP A 429 -25.90 -21.54 32.20
C ASP A 429 -24.44 -21.08 32.02
N PHE A 430 -24.18 -19.77 32.06
CA PHE A 430 -22.83 -19.19 32.13
C PHE A 430 -22.03 -19.76 33.30
N LEU A 431 -22.58 -19.72 34.51
CA LEU A 431 -21.93 -20.26 35.72
C LEU A 431 -21.78 -21.79 35.70
N ALA A 432 -22.54 -22.49 34.88
CA ALA A 432 -22.43 -23.94 34.75
C ALA A 432 -21.34 -24.36 33.75
N ALA A 433 -21.05 -23.53 32.75
CA ALA A 433 -20.05 -23.80 31.72
C ALA A 433 -18.61 -23.44 32.13
N VAL A 434 -18.42 -22.60 33.15
CA VAL A 434 -17.07 -22.30 33.66
C VAL A 434 -16.42 -23.54 34.29
N GLU A 435 -15.18 -23.85 33.92
CA GLU A 435 -14.48 -25.04 34.45
C GLU A 435 -14.26 -24.94 35.97
N ASN A 436 -13.95 -23.73 36.42
CA ASN A 436 -13.71 -23.38 37.82
C ASN A 436 -14.75 -22.34 38.28
N PRO A 437 -15.31 -22.45 39.50
CA PRO A 437 -16.19 -21.41 40.03
C PRO A 437 -15.52 -20.04 40.00
N LEU A 438 -16.24 -19.03 39.49
CA LEU A 438 -15.75 -17.66 39.38
C LEU A 438 -15.18 -17.15 40.72
N SER A 439 -14.03 -16.50 40.63
CA SER A 439 -13.25 -16.05 41.79
C SER A 439 -12.45 -14.79 41.48
N SER A 440 -11.85 -14.17 42.51
CA SER A 440 -10.94 -13.03 42.32
C SER A 440 -9.65 -13.39 41.57
N THR A 441 -9.42 -14.68 41.27
CA THR A 441 -8.26 -15.17 40.52
C THR A 441 -8.64 -15.74 39.16
N THR A 442 -9.91 -15.63 38.74
CA THR A 442 -10.34 -16.05 37.40
C THR A 442 -9.56 -15.29 36.33
N VAL A 443 -9.20 -16.01 35.28
CA VAL A 443 -8.49 -15.51 34.09
C VAL A 443 -9.22 -15.93 32.82
N TYR A 444 -8.90 -15.33 31.67
CA TYR A 444 -9.55 -15.67 30.40
C TYR A 444 -9.35 -17.13 29.97
N SER A 445 -8.25 -17.77 30.37
CA SER A 445 -8.03 -19.21 30.13
C SER A 445 -8.96 -20.14 30.93
N ASP A 446 -9.75 -19.62 31.88
CA ASP A 446 -10.83 -20.37 32.53
C ASP A 446 -12.15 -20.28 31.73
N LEU A 447 -12.18 -19.43 30.69
CA LEU A 447 -13.38 -18.93 30.00
C LEU A 447 -13.29 -19.06 28.46
N ASP A 448 -12.43 -19.94 27.94
CA ASP A 448 -12.19 -20.12 26.49
C ASP A 448 -12.46 -21.56 25.99
N SER A 449 -13.01 -22.43 26.85
CA SER A 449 -13.37 -23.79 26.45
C SER A 449 -14.51 -23.81 25.43
N ALA A 450 -14.56 -24.84 24.57
CA ALA A 450 -15.64 -25.02 23.59
C ALA A 450 -17.05 -25.01 24.22
N GLU A 451 -17.24 -25.57 25.42
CA GLU A 451 -18.53 -25.53 26.13
C GLU A 451 -18.89 -24.10 26.56
N PHE A 452 -17.91 -23.31 26.97
CA PHE A 452 -18.12 -21.93 27.37
C PHE A 452 -18.38 -21.01 26.17
N LEU A 453 -17.63 -21.19 25.07
CA LEU A 453 -17.85 -20.47 23.81
C LEU A 453 -19.28 -20.72 23.28
N GLN A 454 -19.77 -21.96 23.36
CA GLN A 454 -21.16 -22.27 23.02
C GLN A 454 -22.17 -21.51 23.88
N VAL A 455 -21.92 -21.34 25.17
CA VAL A 455 -22.83 -20.65 26.08
C VAL A 455 -22.89 -19.15 25.79
N ILE A 456 -21.75 -18.48 25.57
CA ILE A 456 -21.76 -17.06 25.23
C ILE A 456 -22.44 -16.82 23.88
N SER A 457 -22.25 -17.73 22.92
CA SER A 457 -22.94 -17.66 21.61
C SER A 457 -24.45 -17.77 21.74
N GLU A 458 -24.95 -18.71 22.55
CA GLU A 458 -26.39 -18.87 22.77
C GLU A 458 -27.01 -17.72 23.57
N GLN A 459 -26.20 -16.97 24.31
CA GLN A 459 -26.66 -15.92 25.21
C GLN A 459 -26.64 -14.53 24.58
N TYR A 460 -25.55 -14.12 23.93
CA TYR A 460 -25.40 -12.75 23.45
C TYR A 460 -24.36 -12.54 22.33
N ALA A 461 -23.42 -13.47 22.09
CA ALA A 461 -22.26 -13.20 21.23
C ALA A 461 -22.41 -13.80 19.82
N GLU A 462 -22.00 -13.05 18.81
CA GLU A 462 -21.87 -13.51 17.42
C GLU A 462 -20.39 -13.62 16.97
N GLY A 463 -19.47 -13.18 17.82
CA GLY A 463 -18.04 -13.35 17.59
C GLY A 463 -17.17 -13.31 18.84
N ALA A 464 -15.89 -13.65 18.65
CA ALA A 464 -14.82 -13.57 19.63
C ALA A 464 -13.62 -12.83 19.04
N GLY A 465 -13.04 -11.90 19.80
CA GLY A 465 -11.83 -11.18 19.42
C GLY A 465 -10.66 -11.57 20.33
N PRO A 466 -9.87 -12.61 19.99
CA PRO A 466 -8.74 -13.04 20.81
C PRO A 466 -7.45 -12.30 20.49
N TRP A 467 -6.56 -12.18 21.47
CA TRP A 467 -5.17 -11.84 21.19
C TRP A 467 -4.53 -12.88 20.24
N LYS A 468 -3.87 -12.45 19.16
CA LYS A 468 -3.32 -13.34 18.10
C LYS A 468 -2.40 -14.44 18.63
N ASN A 469 -1.68 -14.19 19.74
CA ASN A 469 -0.77 -15.17 20.33
C ASN A 469 -1.49 -16.24 21.17
N ASN A 470 -2.80 -16.12 21.41
CA ASN A 470 -3.62 -17.22 21.90
C ASN A 470 -3.86 -18.29 20.82
N ILE A 471 -3.66 -17.92 19.55
CA ILE A 471 -3.87 -18.81 18.40
C ILE A 471 -2.52 -19.34 17.90
N LEU A 472 -1.59 -18.43 17.62
CA LEU A 472 -0.26 -18.74 17.10
C LEU A 472 0.76 -18.82 18.24
N ILE A 473 1.14 -20.03 18.64
CA ILE A 473 2.01 -20.25 19.81
C ILE A 473 3.46 -19.85 19.51
N ARG A 474 4.02 -19.04 20.41
CA ARG A 474 5.39 -18.51 20.32
C ARG A 474 6.23 -18.93 21.51
N GLU A 475 7.52 -19.11 21.27
CA GLU A 475 8.55 -19.27 22.31
C GLU A 475 9.59 -18.15 22.24
N ALA A 476 10.17 -17.79 23.37
CA ALA A 476 11.19 -16.73 23.45
C ALA A 476 12.54 -17.19 22.87
N LEU A 477 13.23 -16.27 22.20
CA LEU A 477 14.59 -16.46 21.71
C LEU A 477 15.62 -16.09 22.79
N GLU A 478 16.76 -16.80 22.80
CA GLU A 478 17.89 -16.44 23.66
C GLU A 478 18.59 -15.16 23.21
N THR A 479 18.54 -14.85 21.91
CA THR A 479 19.17 -13.68 21.30
C THR A 479 18.22 -13.12 20.25
N PRO A 480 17.93 -11.80 20.27
CA PRO A 480 17.12 -11.18 19.24
C PRO A 480 17.72 -11.34 17.84
N VAL A 481 16.87 -11.36 16.82
CA VAL A 481 17.25 -11.44 15.40
C VAL A 481 16.83 -10.16 14.70
N ASP A 482 17.69 -9.69 13.80
CA ASP A 482 17.42 -8.62 12.84
C ASP A 482 16.77 -9.26 11.60
N GLY A 483 15.48 -9.03 11.44
CA GLY A 483 14.63 -9.63 10.42
C GLY A 483 14.55 -8.82 9.13
N ASN A 484 14.71 -7.50 9.18
CA ASN A 484 14.60 -6.59 8.04
C ASN A 484 15.97 -6.15 7.47
N GLY A 485 17.07 -6.46 8.15
CA GLY A 485 18.44 -6.16 7.73
C GLY A 485 18.91 -4.74 8.01
N ASP A 486 18.21 -3.98 8.85
CA ASP A 486 18.54 -2.58 9.15
C ASP A 486 19.69 -2.43 10.19
N GLY A 487 20.13 -3.55 10.78
CA GLY A 487 21.19 -3.61 11.78
C GLY A 487 20.69 -3.53 13.23
N VAL A 488 19.38 -3.44 13.46
CA VAL A 488 18.72 -3.48 14.76
C VAL A 488 17.99 -4.82 14.88
N ALA A 489 18.28 -5.57 15.94
CA ALA A 489 17.66 -6.89 16.15
C ALA A 489 16.46 -6.79 17.08
N GLU A 490 15.24 -6.80 16.53
CA GLU A 490 14.01 -6.63 17.32
C GLU A 490 13.15 -7.89 17.44
N ILE A 491 13.34 -8.91 16.59
CA ILE A 491 12.60 -10.18 16.71
C ILE A 491 13.05 -10.93 17.97
N THR A 492 12.14 -11.14 18.92
CA THR A 492 12.43 -11.79 20.22
C THR A 492 11.77 -13.15 20.40
N THR A 493 10.98 -13.61 19.44
CA THR A 493 10.21 -14.86 19.55
C THR A 493 10.32 -15.72 18.28
N ARG A 494 9.93 -16.99 18.40
CA ARG A 494 9.77 -17.94 17.29
C ARG A 494 8.44 -18.69 17.41
N LEU A 495 7.75 -18.93 16.30
CA LEU A 495 6.60 -19.82 16.22
C LEU A 495 6.99 -21.26 16.53
N THR A 496 6.21 -21.94 17.37
CA THR A 496 6.40 -23.38 17.64
C THR A 496 5.90 -24.26 16.48
N GLY A 497 5.05 -23.70 15.61
CA GLY A 497 4.29 -24.41 14.59
C GLY A 497 3.00 -25.06 15.13
N GLU A 498 2.69 -24.90 16.42
CA GLU A 498 1.43 -25.32 17.03
C GLU A 498 0.41 -24.19 16.93
N VAL A 499 -0.81 -24.54 16.52
CA VAL A 499 -2.00 -23.65 16.49
C VAL A 499 -3.00 -24.21 17.50
N THR A 500 -3.61 -23.34 18.31
CA THR A 500 -4.62 -23.78 19.30
C THR A 500 -5.95 -24.13 18.63
N SER A 501 -6.85 -24.81 19.36
CA SER A 501 -8.19 -25.13 18.85
C SER A 501 -9.18 -23.97 18.95
N PHE A 502 -8.75 -22.77 19.36
CA PHE A 502 -9.67 -21.67 19.66
C PHE A 502 -10.59 -21.31 18.47
N ILE A 503 -10.04 -21.21 17.26
CA ILE A 503 -10.83 -20.94 16.05
C ILE A 503 -11.84 -22.07 15.78
N ASP A 504 -11.37 -23.32 15.75
CA ASP A 504 -12.24 -24.49 15.54
C ASP A 504 -13.37 -24.58 16.58
N ASP A 505 -13.06 -24.32 17.86
CA ASP A 505 -13.99 -24.37 18.97
C ASP A 505 -15.02 -23.22 18.90
N ALA A 506 -14.58 -22.00 18.52
CA ALA A 506 -15.46 -20.86 18.30
C ALA A 506 -16.37 -21.04 17.09
N HIS A 507 -15.84 -21.50 15.95
CA HIS A 507 -16.64 -21.85 14.77
C HIS A 507 -17.63 -22.98 15.06
N GLY A 508 -17.22 -23.96 15.87
CA GLY A 508 -18.10 -25.02 16.36
C GLY A 508 -19.29 -24.50 17.18
N ALA A 509 -19.15 -23.32 17.78
CA ALA A 509 -20.19 -22.58 18.50
C ALA A 509 -20.93 -21.55 17.63
N ASP A 510 -20.63 -21.43 16.32
CA ASP A 510 -21.20 -20.42 15.40
C ASP A 510 -20.74 -18.96 15.70
N LEU A 511 -19.53 -18.80 16.23
CA LEU A 511 -18.90 -17.50 16.50
C LEU A 511 -17.86 -17.16 15.43
N GLN A 512 -17.91 -15.94 14.89
CA GLN A 512 -16.81 -15.37 14.10
C GLN A 512 -15.58 -15.11 14.97
N VAL A 513 -14.38 -15.16 14.40
CA VAL A 513 -13.12 -14.94 15.14
C VAL A 513 -12.30 -13.83 14.49
N HIS A 514 -12.14 -12.72 15.22
CA HIS A 514 -11.43 -11.51 14.76
C HIS A 514 -10.20 -11.21 15.64
N PRO A 515 -9.05 -11.88 15.44
CA PRO A 515 -7.87 -11.67 16.27
C PRO A 515 -7.28 -10.26 16.20
N TYR A 516 -6.68 -9.84 17.32
CA TYR A 516 -5.93 -8.58 17.43
C TYR A 516 -4.50 -8.80 18.00
N THR A 517 -3.48 -8.01 17.66
CA THR A 517 -3.41 -7.02 16.58
C THR A 517 -2.23 -7.37 15.68
N LEU A 518 -2.44 -7.31 14.37
CA LEU A 518 -1.39 -7.45 13.38
C LEU A 518 -0.66 -6.12 13.21
N ARG A 519 0.66 -6.20 13.12
CA ARG A 519 1.58 -5.07 13.19
C ARG A 519 2.81 -5.35 12.35
N ASP A 520 3.11 -4.45 11.43
CA ASP A 520 4.20 -4.63 10.46
C ASP A 520 5.57 -4.46 11.11
N GLU A 521 5.66 -3.77 12.24
CA GLU A 521 6.96 -3.48 12.84
C GLU A 521 7.65 -4.75 13.35
N GLU A 522 8.94 -4.87 13.05
CA GLU A 522 9.77 -6.06 13.28
C GLU A 522 9.64 -6.64 14.71
N ARG A 523 9.60 -5.78 15.72
CA ARG A 523 9.43 -6.14 17.14
C ARG A 523 8.15 -6.93 17.47
N PHE A 524 7.12 -6.85 16.62
CA PHE A 524 5.86 -7.59 16.79
C PHE A 524 5.78 -8.86 15.95
N LEU A 525 6.71 -9.01 14.99
CA LEU A 525 6.91 -10.20 14.20
C LEU A 525 7.68 -11.27 14.99
N THR A 526 7.93 -12.39 14.35
CA THR A 526 8.51 -13.58 14.96
C THR A 526 9.34 -14.35 13.94
N LEU A 527 10.11 -15.34 14.36
CA LEU A 527 10.70 -16.30 13.44
C LEU A 527 9.70 -17.40 13.09
N ASN A 528 9.73 -17.84 11.85
CA ASN A 528 9.11 -19.09 11.42
C ASN A 528 9.73 -20.29 12.17
N PRO A 529 9.05 -21.46 12.22
CA PRO A 529 9.58 -22.64 12.90
C PRO A 529 10.94 -23.12 12.38
N ASP A 530 11.25 -22.86 11.11
CA ASP A 530 12.53 -23.16 10.47
C ASP A 530 13.65 -22.15 10.78
N GLY A 531 13.31 -21.04 11.45
CA GLY A 531 14.21 -20.00 11.90
C GLY A 531 14.37 -18.81 10.96
N THR A 532 13.63 -18.72 9.85
CA THR A 532 13.62 -17.50 9.03
C THR A 532 12.74 -16.41 9.66
N PRO A 533 13.03 -15.11 9.46
CA PRO A 533 12.09 -14.05 9.82
C PRO A 533 10.73 -14.24 9.12
N GLN A 534 9.64 -14.08 9.87
CA GLN A 534 8.29 -13.97 9.32
C GLN A 534 8.10 -12.53 8.81
N THR A 535 7.51 -12.37 7.63
CA THR A 535 7.08 -11.07 7.10
C THR A 535 5.66 -10.73 7.58
N PRO A 536 5.25 -9.45 7.59
CA PRO A 536 3.87 -9.08 7.91
C PRO A 536 2.84 -9.86 7.07
N GLU A 537 3.04 -9.92 5.75
CA GLU A 537 2.15 -10.59 4.80
C GLU A 537 2.02 -12.10 5.09
N GLN A 538 3.11 -12.74 5.55
CA GLN A 538 3.07 -14.14 5.99
C GLN A 538 2.26 -14.33 7.28
N GLU A 539 2.22 -13.36 8.18
CA GLU A 539 1.37 -13.43 9.38
C GLU A 539 -0.12 -13.31 9.01
N PHE A 540 -0.48 -12.36 8.14
CA PHE A 540 -1.83 -12.25 7.59
C PHE A 540 -2.26 -13.55 6.90
N GLN A 541 -1.44 -14.04 5.96
CA GLN A 541 -1.67 -15.29 5.24
C GLN A 541 -1.95 -16.45 6.20
N GLN A 542 -1.11 -16.61 7.22
CA GLN A 542 -1.22 -17.69 8.17
C GLN A 542 -2.55 -17.67 8.93
N LEU A 543 -3.06 -16.49 9.30
CA LEU A 543 -4.35 -16.35 9.97
C LEU A 543 -5.54 -16.63 9.04
N VAL A 544 -5.46 -16.20 7.77
CA VAL A 544 -6.46 -16.54 6.74
C VAL A 544 -6.50 -18.06 6.54
N ASP A 545 -5.34 -18.71 6.39
CA ASP A 545 -5.23 -20.15 6.13
C ASP A 545 -5.85 -21.00 7.24
N ILE A 546 -5.76 -20.57 8.50
CA ILE A 546 -6.33 -21.30 9.64
C ILE A 546 -7.78 -20.92 9.95
N GLY A 547 -8.38 -19.97 9.20
CA GLY A 547 -9.80 -19.66 9.27
C GLY A 547 -10.20 -18.47 10.13
N ALA A 548 -9.32 -17.47 10.34
CA ALA A 548 -9.76 -16.21 10.94
C ALA A 548 -10.79 -15.51 10.03
N ASP A 549 -11.91 -15.06 10.59
CA ASP A 549 -13.03 -14.40 9.85
C ASP A 549 -12.77 -12.92 9.59
N GLY A 550 -11.73 -12.37 10.22
CA GLY A 550 -11.25 -11.01 10.05
C GLY A 550 -10.10 -10.75 11.01
N PHE A 551 -9.49 -9.57 10.97
CA PHE A 551 -8.40 -9.25 11.89
C PHE A 551 -8.25 -7.74 12.08
N PHE A 552 -7.88 -7.39 13.31
CA PHE A 552 -7.51 -6.03 13.68
C PHE A 552 -6.05 -5.77 13.30
N THR A 553 -5.82 -4.75 12.48
CA THR A 553 -4.48 -4.35 12.05
C THR A 553 -4.26 -2.85 12.24
N ASP A 554 -3.06 -2.49 12.68
CA ASP A 554 -2.62 -1.09 12.71
C ASP A 554 -2.24 -0.58 11.30
N PHE A 555 -2.11 -1.50 10.33
CA PHE A 555 -1.69 -1.27 8.94
C PHE A 555 -2.66 -1.91 7.93
N PRO A 556 -3.85 -1.31 7.70
CA PRO A 556 -4.78 -1.82 6.68
C PRO A 556 -4.15 -1.93 5.28
N ARG A 557 -3.21 -1.03 4.96
CA ARG A 557 -2.42 -1.02 3.71
C ARG A 557 -1.62 -2.31 3.44
N THR A 558 -1.44 -3.15 4.45
CA THR A 558 -0.76 -4.45 4.35
C THR A 558 -1.78 -5.59 4.32
N GLY A 559 -2.86 -5.49 5.11
CA GLY A 559 -3.89 -6.52 5.22
C GLY A 559 -4.74 -6.68 3.97
N ASP A 560 -5.25 -5.58 3.41
CA ASP A 560 -6.16 -5.61 2.25
C ASP A 560 -5.51 -6.24 1.00
N PRO A 561 -4.29 -5.87 0.58
CA PRO A 561 -3.63 -6.54 -0.54
C PRO A 561 -3.41 -8.04 -0.33
N VAL A 562 -3.19 -8.50 0.91
CA VAL A 562 -3.05 -9.94 1.21
C VAL A 562 -4.38 -10.66 1.04
N VAL A 563 -5.48 -10.11 1.55
CA VAL A 563 -6.83 -10.68 1.38
C VAL A 563 -7.20 -10.71 -0.09
N ASP A 564 -7.11 -9.57 -0.79
CA ASP A 564 -7.44 -9.47 -2.22
C ASP A 564 -6.63 -10.48 -3.06
N ARG A 565 -5.33 -10.63 -2.77
CA ARG A 565 -4.50 -11.63 -3.44
C ARG A 565 -5.02 -13.06 -3.23
N LEU A 566 -5.45 -13.40 -2.02
CA LEU A 566 -5.88 -14.74 -1.67
C LEU A 566 -7.29 -15.09 -2.13
N THR A 567 -8.20 -14.12 -2.07
CA THR A 567 -9.62 -14.34 -2.33
C THR A 567 -10.02 -13.99 -3.76
N SER A 568 -9.14 -13.34 -4.52
CA SER A 568 -9.37 -13.02 -5.94
C SER A 568 -9.82 -14.25 -6.73
N GLY A 569 -10.77 -14.06 -7.66
CA GLY A 569 -11.40 -15.16 -8.41
C GLY A 569 -10.47 -15.89 -9.39
N GLU A 570 -9.27 -15.38 -9.64
CA GLU A 570 -8.23 -15.95 -10.49
C GLU A 570 -6.91 -15.97 -9.71
N VAL A 571 -6.07 -17.00 -9.92
CA VAL A 571 -4.83 -17.08 -9.13
C VAL A 571 -3.85 -16.04 -9.66
N ARG A 572 -3.51 -15.08 -8.79
CA ARG A 572 -2.53 -14.04 -9.07
C ARG A 572 -1.12 -14.59 -8.81
N SER A 573 -0.28 -14.65 -9.83
CA SER A 573 1.12 -15.05 -9.64
C SER A 573 1.91 -13.90 -9.01
N PRO A 574 2.88 -14.19 -8.11
CA PRO A 574 3.83 -13.19 -7.64
C PRO A 574 4.62 -12.49 -8.76
N ASN A 575 4.75 -13.16 -9.93
CA ASN A 575 5.51 -12.69 -11.09
C ASN A 575 4.61 -12.03 -12.17
N ASN A 576 3.31 -11.89 -11.93
CA ASN A 576 2.38 -11.28 -12.87
C ASN A 576 1.48 -10.27 -12.14
N PRO A 577 1.74 -8.96 -12.27
CA PRO A 577 0.74 -7.99 -11.86
C PRO A 577 -0.47 -8.17 -12.78
N ASP A 578 -1.63 -8.40 -12.20
CA ASP A 578 -2.88 -8.42 -12.94
C ASP A 578 -3.00 -7.14 -13.76
N PHE A 579 -3.40 -7.30 -15.02
CA PHE A 579 -3.48 -6.34 -16.11
C PHE A 579 -2.25 -6.26 -17.03
N ASP A 580 -2.50 -6.55 -18.31
CA ASP A 580 -1.67 -6.06 -19.43
C ASP A 580 -1.78 -4.53 -19.44
N PHE A 581 -0.90 -3.89 -18.69
CA PHE A 581 -0.83 -2.44 -18.68
C PHE A 581 -0.32 -2.00 -20.03
N ASN A 582 -1.12 -1.20 -20.75
CA ASN A 582 -0.66 -0.52 -21.96
C ASN A 582 0.39 0.58 -21.66
N THR A 583 1.11 0.50 -20.54
CA THR A 583 2.29 1.33 -20.26
C THR A 583 3.42 0.95 -21.22
N LEU A 584 4.44 1.80 -21.33
CA LEU A 584 5.53 1.60 -22.28
C LEU A 584 6.23 0.24 -22.11
N ASN A 585 6.31 -0.27 -20.88
CA ASN A 585 7.07 -1.45 -20.51
C ASN A 585 6.20 -2.57 -19.90
N GLY A 586 4.87 -2.47 -19.98
CA GLY A 586 3.95 -3.46 -19.40
C GLY A 586 3.88 -3.45 -17.86
N GLN A 587 4.62 -2.57 -17.18
CA GLN A 587 4.61 -2.47 -15.72
C GLN A 587 3.42 -1.66 -15.22
N THR A 588 3.07 -1.86 -13.94
CA THR A 588 2.05 -1.07 -13.24
C THR A 588 2.33 0.44 -13.36
N PRO A 589 1.31 1.28 -13.63
CA PRO A 589 1.46 2.73 -13.64
C PRO A 589 1.97 3.25 -12.29
N LEU A 590 2.91 4.20 -12.34
CA LEU A 590 3.39 4.91 -11.16
C LEU A 590 2.29 5.79 -10.55
N VAL A 591 2.24 5.84 -9.22
CA VAL A 591 1.44 6.81 -8.48
C VAL A 591 2.33 7.98 -8.03
N ILE A 592 2.08 9.17 -8.59
CA ILE A 592 2.85 10.38 -8.29
C ILE A 592 2.01 11.30 -7.41
N GLY A 593 2.47 11.53 -6.18
CA GLY A 593 1.88 12.47 -5.22
C GLY A 593 2.07 13.91 -5.68
N HIS A 594 1.15 14.40 -6.52
CA HIS A 594 1.20 15.72 -7.14
C HIS A 594 1.11 16.84 -6.09
N ARG A 595 2.27 17.43 -5.76
CA ARG A 595 2.53 18.35 -4.64
C ARG A 595 2.32 17.73 -3.24
N GLY A 596 2.53 16.42 -3.14
CA GLY A 596 2.13 15.60 -2.00
C GLY A 596 0.62 15.33 -1.98
N ALA A 597 0.07 15.00 -0.82
CA ALA A 597 -1.36 14.82 -0.57
C ALA A 597 -2.07 16.18 -0.47
N SER A 598 -1.98 16.98 -1.55
CA SER A 598 -2.44 18.38 -1.59
C SER A 598 -3.96 18.55 -1.44
N GLY A 599 -4.72 17.46 -1.55
CA GLY A 599 -6.15 17.39 -1.21
C GLY A 599 -6.39 17.54 0.28
N ASP A 600 -5.49 16.99 1.11
CA ASP A 600 -5.62 16.89 2.56
C ASP A 600 -4.87 18.01 3.30
N PHE A 601 -3.67 18.35 2.82
CA PHE A 601 -2.79 19.36 3.41
C PHE A 601 -2.49 20.53 2.44
N PRO A 602 -2.03 21.70 2.93
CA PRO A 602 -1.44 22.72 2.07
C PRO A 602 -0.36 22.10 1.17
N GLU A 603 -0.35 22.48 -0.11
CA GLU A 603 0.55 21.87 -1.09
C GLU A 603 2.04 22.08 -0.74
N HIS A 604 2.87 21.08 -1.10
CA HIS A 604 4.33 21.06 -0.91
C HIS A 604 4.85 21.16 0.52
N THR A 605 4.05 20.87 1.55
CA THR A 605 4.60 20.73 2.91
C THR A 605 5.17 19.33 3.12
N LEU A 606 6.07 19.17 4.10
CA LEU A 606 6.65 17.85 4.39
C LEU A 606 5.57 16.85 4.83
N GLU A 607 4.54 17.32 5.52
CA GLU A 607 3.38 16.55 5.97
C GLU A 607 2.54 16.07 4.78
N ALA A 608 2.36 16.93 3.76
CA ALA A 608 1.68 16.54 2.53
C ALA A 608 2.44 15.43 1.78
N TYR A 609 3.77 15.54 1.68
CA TYR A 609 4.58 14.48 1.05
C TYR A 609 4.57 13.19 1.84
N ARG A 610 4.73 13.27 3.16
CA ARG A 610 4.70 12.11 4.05
C ARG A 610 3.36 11.36 3.96
N LEU A 611 2.24 12.09 3.98
CA LEU A 611 0.91 11.50 3.79
C LEU A 611 0.79 10.82 2.42
N ALA A 612 1.25 11.45 1.33
CA ALA A 612 1.18 10.85 0.00
C ALA A 612 1.92 9.49 -0.05
N ILE A 613 3.08 9.39 0.59
CA ILE A 613 3.85 8.15 0.66
C ILE A 613 3.09 7.06 1.43
N TYR A 614 2.51 7.41 2.59
CA TYR A 614 1.69 6.47 3.37
C TYR A 614 0.40 6.04 2.64
N GLN A 615 -0.15 6.91 1.78
CA GLN A 615 -1.28 6.60 0.90
C GLN A 615 -0.88 5.78 -0.34
N GLY A 616 0.40 5.45 -0.52
CA GLY A 616 0.86 4.57 -1.59
C GLY A 616 1.63 5.25 -2.73
N ALA A 617 1.89 6.55 -2.69
CA ALA A 617 2.65 7.21 -3.76
C ALA A 617 4.06 6.61 -3.92
N ASP A 618 4.44 6.31 -5.16
CA ASP A 618 5.78 5.84 -5.53
C ASP A 618 6.75 7.01 -5.67
N PHE A 619 6.24 8.18 -6.06
CA PHE A 619 6.99 9.42 -6.20
C PHE A 619 6.26 10.58 -5.53
N VAL A 620 7.02 11.53 -4.99
CA VAL A 620 6.48 12.84 -4.57
C VAL A 620 6.98 13.94 -5.51
N GLU A 621 6.11 14.88 -5.88
CA GLU A 621 6.40 15.94 -6.84
C GLU A 621 6.65 17.29 -6.15
N PRO A 622 7.92 17.72 -5.99
CA PRO A 622 8.22 19.09 -5.63
C PRO A 622 8.32 20.01 -6.86
N ASP A 623 7.48 21.05 -6.89
CA ASP A 623 7.69 22.18 -7.79
C ASP A 623 8.80 23.06 -7.23
N LEU A 624 9.75 23.51 -8.05
CA LEU A 624 10.94 24.21 -7.56
C LEU A 624 11.03 25.64 -8.07
N VAL A 625 11.22 26.55 -7.13
CA VAL A 625 11.63 27.95 -7.35
C VAL A 625 12.81 28.26 -6.43
N ILE A 626 13.47 29.39 -6.65
CA ILE A 626 14.70 29.74 -5.95
C ILE A 626 14.59 31.03 -5.14
N THR A 627 15.24 31.04 -3.98
CA THR A 627 15.38 32.22 -3.13
C THR A 627 16.48 33.17 -3.64
N SER A 628 16.49 34.41 -3.16
CA SER A 628 17.50 35.43 -3.50
C SER A 628 18.95 35.03 -3.14
N ASP A 629 19.12 34.12 -2.19
CA ASP A 629 20.40 33.54 -1.76
C ASP A 629 20.71 32.17 -2.39
N GLY A 630 19.94 31.76 -3.40
CA GLY A 630 20.26 30.62 -4.27
C GLY A 630 19.83 29.26 -3.72
N VAL A 631 18.82 29.20 -2.86
CA VAL A 631 18.30 27.94 -2.30
C VAL A 631 16.98 27.57 -2.97
N LEU A 632 16.86 26.31 -3.40
CA LEU A 632 15.62 25.78 -3.96
C LEU A 632 14.60 25.47 -2.86
N ILE A 633 13.37 25.92 -3.06
CA ILE A 633 12.22 25.66 -2.19
C ILE A 633 11.08 25.01 -2.96
N ALA A 634 10.30 24.17 -2.28
CA ALA A 634 9.19 23.46 -2.90
C ALA A 634 7.93 24.35 -2.97
N ARG A 635 7.62 24.89 -4.16
CA ARG A 635 6.56 25.86 -4.43
C ARG A 635 6.13 25.85 -5.90
N HIS A 636 4.81 25.81 -6.14
CA HIS A 636 4.25 25.76 -7.48
C HIS A 636 4.45 27.04 -8.31
N GLU A 637 4.55 28.23 -7.71
CA GLU A 637 4.74 29.48 -8.44
C GLU A 637 5.84 30.34 -7.79
N PRO A 638 6.50 31.23 -8.56
CA PRO A 638 7.42 32.23 -8.01
C PRO A 638 6.71 33.17 -7.03
N MET A 639 5.40 33.38 -7.21
CA MET A 639 4.57 34.18 -6.32
C MET A 639 4.20 33.42 -5.04
N LEU A 640 4.32 34.10 -3.90
CA LEU A 640 4.04 33.54 -2.57
C LEU A 640 2.64 33.91 -2.04
N ASP A 641 1.92 34.78 -2.74
CA ASP A 641 0.70 35.45 -2.29
C ASP A 641 -0.42 34.50 -1.87
N ASP A 642 -0.72 33.48 -2.67
CA ASP A 642 -1.94 32.68 -2.51
C ASP A 642 -1.76 31.42 -1.65
N THR A 643 -0.51 31.01 -1.42
CA THR A 643 -0.17 29.75 -0.75
C THR A 643 0.74 29.95 0.45
N THR A 644 0.90 31.20 0.93
CA THR A 644 1.58 31.52 2.20
C THR A 644 0.89 32.69 2.91
N ASN A 645 1.31 32.95 4.14
CA ASN A 645 0.95 34.16 4.89
C ASN A 645 1.91 35.36 4.70
N VAL A 646 2.63 35.43 3.56
CA VAL A 646 3.66 36.46 3.30
C VAL A 646 3.20 37.90 3.53
N ALA A 647 1.94 38.21 3.18
CA ALA A 647 1.38 39.54 3.35
C ALA A 647 1.29 39.96 4.82
N GLU A 648 1.00 39.01 5.71
CA GLU A 648 0.91 39.24 7.15
C GLU A 648 2.29 39.43 7.79
N VAL A 649 3.28 38.66 7.33
CA VAL A 649 4.64 38.67 7.88
C VAL A 649 5.43 39.90 7.41
N PHE A 650 5.34 40.25 6.13
CA PHE A 650 6.25 41.20 5.49
C PHE A 650 5.63 42.49 4.97
N GLY A 651 4.30 42.60 4.90
CA GLY A 651 3.60 43.82 4.46
C GLY A 651 3.74 44.12 2.96
N ALA A 652 2.87 44.98 2.42
CA ALA A 652 2.76 45.23 0.98
C ALA A 652 4.01 45.92 0.36
N GLU A 653 4.89 46.51 1.18
CA GLU A 653 6.13 47.14 0.73
C GLU A 653 7.19 46.15 0.22
N ARG A 654 7.01 44.85 0.51
CA ARG A 654 7.89 43.78 0.04
C ARG A 654 7.44 43.17 -1.29
N MET A 655 6.31 43.61 -1.85
CA MET A 655 5.93 43.25 -3.21
C MET A 655 6.84 43.93 -4.23
N SER A 656 7.08 43.25 -5.34
CA SER A 656 7.77 43.82 -6.51
C SER A 656 6.91 43.64 -7.76
N THR A 657 7.28 44.32 -8.85
CA THR A 657 6.61 44.18 -10.14
C THR A 657 7.59 43.65 -11.16
N LYS A 658 7.30 42.49 -11.72
CA LYS A 658 8.18 41.76 -12.65
C LYS A 658 7.41 41.34 -13.89
N MET A 659 8.16 41.08 -14.96
CA MET A 659 7.64 40.50 -16.18
C MET A 659 7.77 38.98 -16.05
N LEU A 660 6.68 38.30 -15.72
CA LEU A 660 6.62 36.85 -15.68
C LEU A 660 5.81 36.41 -16.89
N ASP A 661 6.41 35.57 -17.72
CA ASP A 661 5.77 34.99 -18.91
C ASP A 661 5.15 35.98 -19.91
N GLY A 662 5.75 37.18 -20.00
CA GLY A 662 5.26 38.26 -20.85
C GLY A 662 4.13 39.09 -20.23
N GLU A 663 3.74 38.82 -18.98
CA GLU A 663 2.78 39.59 -18.22
C GLU A 663 3.45 40.37 -17.06
N GLU A 664 3.03 41.62 -16.87
CA GLU A 664 3.50 42.44 -15.76
C GLU A 664 2.69 42.08 -14.49
N ILE A 665 3.34 41.43 -13.53
CA ILE A 665 2.73 40.95 -12.29
C ILE A 665 3.31 41.70 -11.10
N THR A 666 2.43 42.17 -10.21
CA THR A 666 2.82 42.74 -8.91
C THR A 666 2.46 41.76 -7.79
N ALA A 667 3.47 41.17 -7.15
CA ALA A 667 3.32 40.07 -6.19
C ALA A 667 4.51 39.99 -5.22
N TYR A 668 4.47 39.04 -4.29
CA TYR A 668 5.63 38.64 -3.48
C TYR A 668 6.39 37.53 -4.18
N PHE A 669 7.53 37.87 -4.79
CA PHE A 669 8.34 36.91 -5.54
C PHE A 669 9.37 36.21 -4.65
N ALA A 670 9.47 34.88 -4.71
CA ALA A 670 10.37 34.06 -3.90
C ALA A 670 11.83 34.52 -3.99
N GLU A 671 12.28 34.92 -5.17
CA GLU A 671 13.64 35.40 -5.44
C GLU A 671 13.93 36.82 -4.92
N ASP A 672 12.95 37.48 -4.28
CA ASP A 672 13.14 38.73 -3.53
C ASP A 672 13.35 38.49 -2.01
N PHE A 673 13.34 37.22 -1.56
CA PHE A 673 13.51 36.82 -0.16
C PHE A 673 14.68 35.87 0.01
N THR A 674 15.38 35.97 1.14
CA THR A 674 16.37 34.94 1.52
C THR A 674 15.68 33.71 2.11
N LEU A 675 16.34 32.55 2.15
CA LEU A 675 15.78 31.36 2.81
C LEU A 675 15.39 31.66 4.26
N ALA A 676 16.21 32.41 4.99
CA ALA A 676 15.92 32.80 6.38
C ALA A 676 14.67 33.68 6.53
N GLU A 677 14.27 34.39 5.48
CA GLU A 677 12.98 35.10 5.43
C GLU A 677 11.84 34.17 5.05
N ILE A 678 12.05 33.29 4.06
CA ILE A 678 11.06 32.26 3.65
C ILE A 678 10.68 31.36 4.82
N LYS A 679 11.64 30.95 5.67
CA LYS A 679 11.39 30.12 6.85
C LYS A 679 10.57 30.81 7.95
N GLN A 680 10.31 32.11 7.85
CA GLN A 680 9.36 32.80 8.74
C GLN A 680 7.90 32.68 8.25
N LEU A 681 7.70 32.27 7.01
CA LEU A 681 6.38 32.10 6.42
C LEU A 681 5.77 30.76 6.84
N ARG A 682 4.46 30.67 6.66
CA ARG A 682 3.71 29.43 6.83
C ARG A 682 2.84 29.16 5.62
N ALA A 683 2.68 27.87 5.29
CA ALA A 683 1.89 27.41 4.16
C ALA A 683 0.39 27.65 4.39
N VAL A 684 -0.33 27.91 3.30
CA VAL A 684 -1.78 28.15 3.29
C VAL A 684 -2.40 27.37 2.14
N GLN A 685 -3.54 26.74 2.39
CA GLN A 685 -4.38 26.09 1.39
C GLN A 685 -5.08 27.16 0.54
N SER A 686 -4.63 27.33 -0.71
CA SER A 686 -5.17 28.33 -1.64
C SER A 686 -6.59 28.01 -2.11
N ARG A 687 -7.04 26.75 -1.98
CA ARG A 687 -8.34 26.29 -2.48
C ARG A 687 -9.39 26.31 -1.37
N PRO A 688 -10.39 27.20 -1.41
CA PRO A 688 -11.33 27.38 -0.30
C PRO A 688 -12.27 26.19 -0.05
N TYR A 689 -12.33 25.24 -0.99
CA TYR A 689 -13.14 24.02 -0.90
C TYR A 689 -12.35 22.81 -0.37
N ARG A 690 -11.04 22.94 -0.14
CA ARG A 690 -10.22 21.94 0.55
C ARG A 690 -10.12 22.28 2.04
N ASN A 691 -9.60 21.34 2.84
CA ASN A 691 -9.43 21.55 4.27
C ASN A 691 -8.55 22.79 4.55
N GLN A 692 -9.08 23.72 5.35
CA GLN A 692 -8.42 24.98 5.73
C GLN A 692 -7.77 24.91 7.12
N GLU A 693 -7.94 23.80 7.83
CA GLU A 693 -7.53 23.61 9.23
C GLU A 693 -6.02 23.83 9.44
N PHE A 694 -5.20 23.39 8.50
CA PHE A 694 -3.74 23.45 8.61
C PHE A 694 -3.11 24.74 8.07
N ASN A 695 -3.94 25.76 7.80
CA ASN A 695 -3.44 27.07 7.39
C ASN A 695 -2.56 27.69 8.49
N ASN A 696 -1.34 28.07 8.13
CA ASN A 696 -0.33 28.65 8.99
C ASN A 696 0.41 27.69 9.94
N GLU A 697 0.21 26.38 9.82
CA GLU A 697 0.88 25.41 10.69
C GLU A 697 2.30 25.07 10.19
N PHE A 698 2.42 24.81 8.89
CA PHE A 698 3.64 24.22 8.32
C PHE A 698 4.59 25.24 7.69
N GLU A 699 5.89 24.95 7.75
CA GLU A 699 6.93 25.75 7.09
C GLU A 699 7.01 25.44 5.59
N ILE A 700 7.70 26.32 4.84
CA ILE A 700 8.03 26.07 3.43
C ILE A 700 9.31 25.24 3.37
N PRO A 701 9.31 24.02 2.79
CA PRO A 701 10.49 23.19 2.75
C PRO A 701 11.46 23.57 1.63
N THR A 702 12.75 23.31 1.86
CA THR A 702 13.78 23.30 0.81
C THR A 702 13.72 21.99 0.03
N PHE A 703 14.33 21.97 -1.16
CA PHE A 703 14.47 20.72 -1.91
C PHE A 703 15.30 19.67 -1.15
N GLU A 704 16.34 20.10 -0.43
CA GLU A 704 17.14 19.24 0.45
C GLU A 704 16.28 18.57 1.53
N GLU A 705 15.43 19.33 2.24
CA GLU A 705 14.54 18.79 3.27
C GLU A 705 13.51 17.80 2.69
N VAL A 706 13.06 17.99 1.44
CA VAL A 706 12.19 17.01 0.75
C VAL A 706 12.92 15.71 0.48
N ILE A 707 14.19 15.76 0.05
CA ILE A 707 15.01 14.55 -0.17
C ILE A 707 15.27 13.82 1.16
N GLU A 708 15.63 14.57 2.21
CA GLU A 708 15.84 14.00 3.55
C GLU A 708 14.58 13.27 4.05
N LEU A 709 13.40 13.89 3.88
CA LEU A 709 12.12 13.26 4.18
C LEU A 709 11.92 11.96 3.38
N VAL A 710 12.13 12.00 2.07
CA VAL A 710 11.94 10.82 1.20
C VAL A 710 12.86 9.69 1.63
N GLN A 711 14.12 9.96 1.96
CA GLN A 711 15.06 8.96 2.47
C GLN A 711 14.62 8.38 3.81
N GLU A 712 14.17 9.23 4.75
CA GLU A 712 13.65 8.82 6.06
C GLU A 712 12.43 7.92 5.91
N VAL A 713 11.41 8.36 5.18
CA VAL A 713 10.14 7.64 5.05
C VAL A 713 10.33 6.36 4.23
N SER A 714 11.16 6.37 3.18
CA SER A 714 11.50 5.14 2.41
C SER A 714 12.01 4.02 3.32
N ALA A 715 12.90 4.37 4.25
CA ALA A 715 13.43 3.41 5.21
C ALA A 715 12.35 2.92 6.19
N ALA A 716 11.45 3.80 6.62
CA ALA A 716 10.37 3.45 7.55
C ALA A 716 9.31 2.52 6.92
N VAL A 717 8.95 2.74 5.65
CA VAL A 717 7.93 1.93 4.96
C VAL A 717 8.50 0.74 4.20
N GLY A 718 9.82 0.62 4.08
CA GLY A 718 10.48 -0.46 3.33
C GLY A 718 10.24 -0.39 1.81
N ARG A 719 10.00 0.80 1.25
CA ARG A 719 9.79 1.04 -0.19
C ARG A 719 10.78 2.08 -0.70
N ASP A 720 11.26 1.91 -1.92
CA ASP A 720 12.11 2.89 -2.59
C ASP A 720 11.27 4.03 -3.19
N ILE A 721 11.04 5.08 -2.40
CA ILE A 721 10.26 6.24 -2.84
C ILE A 721 11.13 7.19 -3.69
N GLY A 722 10.60 7.65 -4.81
CA GLY A 722 11.26 8.60 -5.70
C GLY A 722 10.83 10.05 -5.52
N ILE A 723 11.54 10.95 -6.21
CA ILE A 723 11.18 12.38 -6.34
C ILE A 723 10.95 12.73 -7.80
N TYR A 724 10.01 13.64 -8.01
CA TYR A 724 9.61 14.10 -9.33
C TYR A 724 9.70 15.63 -9.44
N PRO A 725 10.91 16.23 -9.32
CA PRO A 725 11.06 17.69 -9.31
C PRO A 725 10.64 18.37 -10.62
N GLU A 726 9.84 19.44 -10.53
CA GLU A 726 9.54 20.35 -11.64
C GLU A 726 10.35 21.64 -11.53
N THR A 727 11.04 22.07 -12.60
CA THR A 727 11.62 23.41 -12.68
C THR A 727 10.55 24.42 -13.10
N LYS A 728 10.14 25.32 -12.19
CA LYS A 728 9.11 26.33 -12.49
C LYS A 728 9.73 27.55 -13.16
N HIS A 729 9.27 27.89 -14.36
CA HIS A 729 9.66 29.12 -15.08
C HIS A 729 11.19 29.35 -15.20
N PRO A 730 11.99 28.36 -15.62
CA PRO A 730 13.45 28.47 -15.62
C PRO A 730 13.96 29.68 -16.42
N THR A 731 13.39 29.99 -17.60
CA THR A 731 13.76 31.18 -18.37
C THR A 731 13.60 32.48 -17.58
N PHE A 732 12.56 32.61 -16.74
CA PHE A 732 12.34 33.79 -15.91
C PHE A 732 13.43 33.97 -14.86
N PHE A 733 13.89 32.88 -14.24
CA PHE A 733 14.95 32.92 -13.23
C PHE A 733 16.34 33.11 -13.86
N ASP A 734 16.60 32.51 -15.02
CA ASP A 734 17.83 32.70 -15.79
C ASP A 734 18.06 34.15 -16.19
N GLN A 735 17.01 34.85 -16.64
CA GLN A 735 17.08 36.27 -16.97
C GLN A 735 17.47 37.16 -15.78
N GLN A 736 17.28 36.65 -14.56
CA GLN A 736 17.67 37.29 -13.30
C GLN A 736 19.03 36.80 -12.77
N GLY A 737 19.65 35.81 -13.43
CA GLY A 737 20.91 35.21 -13.02
C GLY A 737 20.77 34.23 -11.85
N LEU A 738 19.60 33.59 -11.72
CA LEU A 738 19.26 32.65 -10.65
C LEU A 738 18.77 31.31 -11.24
N SER A 739 19.55 30.71 -12.12
CA SER A 739 19.22 29.41 -12.75
C SER A 739 18.82 28.34 -11.72
N LEU A 740 17.86 27.49 -12.07
CA LEU A 740 17.34 26.44 -11.19
C LEU A 740 18.09 25.11 -11.35
N GLU A 741 18.65 24.90 -12.54
CA GLU A 741 19.19 23.66 -13.05
C GLU A 741 20.44 23.22 -12.30
N GLU A 742 21.45 24.08 -12.18
CA GLU A 742 22.67 23.73 -11.45
C GLU A 742 22.44 23.56 -9.95
N PRO A 743 21.66 24.42 -9.24
CA PRO A 743 21.28 24.16 -7.87
C PRO A 743 20.55 22.82 -7.68
N LEU A 744 19.64 22.46 -8.59
CA LEU A 744 18.91 21.19 -8.53
C LEU A 744 19.87 20.00 -8.60
N VAL A 745 20.72 19.97 -9.63
CA VAL A 745 21.69 18.89 -9.82
C VAL A 745 22.70 18.84 -8.67
N GLN A 746 23.15 20.00 -8.18
CA GLN A 746 24.07 20.06 -7.05
C GLN A 746 23.45 19.51 -5.77
N THR A 747 22.17 19.79 -5.48
CA THR A 747 21.48 19.23 -4.31
C THR A 747 21.34 17.70 -4.39
N LEU A 748 21.05 17.14 -5.57
CA LEU A 748 21.04 15.68 -5.76
C LEU A 748 22.40 15.04 -5.44
N VAL A 749 23.48 15.66 -5.93
CA VAL A 749 24.86 15.19 -5.67
C VAL A 749 25.23 15.31 -4.19
N ASP A 750 24.90 16.44 -3.56
CA ASP A 750 25.27 16.72 -2.16
C ASP A 750 24.55 15.82 -1.17
N THR A 751 23.29 15.47 -1.44
CA THR A 751 22.47 14.54 -0.64
C THR A 751 22.74 13.06 -0.96
N GLY A 752 23.45 12.78 -2.06
CA GLY A 752 23.69 11.42 -2.55
C GLY A 752 22.44 10.73 -3.11
N PHE A 753 21.36 11.48 -3.37
CA PHE A 753 20.14 10.96 -3.98
C PHE A 753 20.28 11.02 -5.50
N THR A 754 21.00 10.04 -6.06
CA THR A 754 21.37 10.01 -7.49
C THR A 754 20.96 8.72 -8.19
N ASP A 755 20.00 7.99 -7.63
CA ASP A 755 19.47 6.78 -8.25
C ASP A 755 18.51 7.15 -9.38
N ARG A 756 18.84 6.76 -10.62
CA ARG A 756 18.07 7.09 -11.83
C ARG A 756 16.65 6.55 -11.81
N ASP A 757 16.42 5.42 -11.16
CA ASP A 757 15.09 4.80 -11.13
C ASP A 757 14.18 5.49 -10.08
N ARG A 758 14.73 6.41 -9.28
CA ARG A 758 14.03 7.17 -8.24
C ARG A 758 13.93 8.67 -8.53
N ILE A 759 14.31 9.12 -9.74
CA ILE A 759 14.33 10.55 -10.10
C ILE A 759 13.77 10.76 -11.51
N PHE A 760 12.75 11.60 -11.59
CA PHE A 760 12.29 12.22 -12.85
C PHE A 760 12.37 13.74 -12.72
N ILE A 761 13.05 14.42 -13.63
CA ILE A 761 13.06 15.89 -13.68
C ILE A 761 12.12 16.33 -14.79
N GLN A 762 11.18 17.21 -14.49
CA GLN A 762 10.22 17.71 -15.47
C GLN A 762 10.27 19.23 -15.66
N SER A 763 9.87 19.67 -16.85
CA SER A 763 9.71 21.08 -17.15
C SER A 763 8.71 21.31 -18.27
N PHE A 764 8.03 22.46 -18.21
CA PHE A 764 7.25 22.98 -19.34
C PHE A 764 8.16 23.57 -20.44
N GLU A 765 9.35 24.05 -20.09
CA GLU A 765 10.25 24.74 -21.01
C GLU A 765 11.22 23.78 -21.71
N ILE A 766 11.31 23.89 -23.03
CA ILE A 766 12.06 22.95 -23.87
C ILE A 766 13.56 23.17 -23.70
N GLN A 767 13.99 24.44 -23.70
CA GLN A 767 15.40 24.78 -23.55
C GLN A 767 15.98 24.25 -22.22
N ASN A 768 15.23 24.34 -21.11
CA ASN A 768 15.65 23.81 -19.80
C ASN A 768 16.04 22.32 -19.86
N LEU A 769 15.19 21.49 -20.48
CA LEU A 769 15.44 20.06 -20.60
C LEU A 769 16.61 19.75 -21.55
N LEU A 770 16.79 20.55 -22.61
CA LEU A 770 17.93 20.44 -23.51
C LEU A 770 19.25 20.80 -22.81
N ASP A 771 19.27 21.85 -22.00
CA ASP A 771 20.45 22.29 -21.25
C ASP A 771 20.81 21.24 -20.17
N LEU A 772 19.81 20.69 -19.47
CA LEU A 772 19.98 19.56 -18.55
C LEU A 772 20.59 18.34 -19.25
N ARG A 773 20.00 17.88 -20.36
CA ARG A 773 20.46 16.68 -21.07
C ARG A 773 21.85 16.82 -21.67
N ASN A 774 22.12 17.95 -22.31
CA ASN A 774 23.29 18.09 -23.18
C ASN A 774 24.54 18.59 -22.44
N GLU A 775 24.38 19.28 -21.31
CA GLU A 775 25.49 19.92 -20.59
C GLU A 775 25.49 19.56 -19.10
N ILE A 776 24.44 19.89 -18.36
CA ILE A 776 24.49 19.93 -16.89
C ILE A 776 24.57 18.52 -16.26
N LEU A 777 23.67 17.61 -16.66
CA LEU A 777 23.67 16.23 -16.15
C LEU A 777 24.95 15.46 -16.53
N PRO A 778 25.43 15.49 -17.79
CA PRO A 778 26.71 14.88 -18.13
C PRO A 778 27.91 15.43 -17.36
N GLU A 779 27.95 16.74 -17.07
CA GLU A 779 29.03 17.34 -16.30
C GLU A 779 29.05 16.86 -14.83
N ALA A 780 27.88 16.58 -14.27
CA ALA A 780 27.71 16.00 -12.94
C ALA A 780 27.92 14.47 -12.91
N GLY A 781 27.96 13.80 -14.07
CA GLY A 781 28.02 12.34 -14.18
C GLY A 781 26.68 11.66 -13.89
N LEU A 782 25.59 12.32 -14.25
CA LEU A 782 24.19 11.91 -14.05
C LEU A 782 23.43 11.89 -15.40
N ASP A 783 24.11 11.57 -16.50
CA ASP A 783 23.58 11.64 -17.86
C ASP A 783 22.41 10.69 -18.16
N ASP A 784 22.18 9.72 -17.27
CA ASP A 784 21.14 8.70 -17.33
C ASP A 784 19.88 9.03 -16.49
N LEU A 785 19.81 10.20 -15.84
CA LEU A 785 18.59 10.64 -15.17
C LEU A 785 17.46 10.88 -16.18
N GLN A 786 16.24 10.60 -15.72
CA GLN A 786 15.06 10.63 -16.55
C GLN A 786 14.50 12.06 -16.65
N LEU A 787 14.26 12.53 -17.88
CA LEU A 787 13.70 13.85 -18.16
C LEU A 787 12.30 13.75 -18.75
N VAL A 788 11.37 14.62 -18.30
CA VAL A 788 9.98 14.61 -18.77
C VAL A 788 9.54 15.98 -19.29
N GLN A 789 9.11 16.00 -20.55
CA GLN A 789 8.54 17.20 -21.18
C GLN A 789 7.07 17.36 -20.77
N LEU A 790 6.75 18.44 -20.05
CA LEU A 790 5.38 18.78 -19.72
C LEU A 790 4.67 19.44 -20.91
N PHE A 791 3.38 19.13 -21.06
CA PHE A 791 2.50 19.73 -22.07
C PHE A 791 1.30 20.39 -21.40
N GLY A 792 1.20 21.70 -21.57
CA GLY A 792 0.02 22.47 -21.24
C GLY A 792 -1.17 22.19 -22.16
N ASP A 793 -2.14 23.08 -22.22
CA ASP A 793 -3.32 22.91 -23.07
C ASP A 793 -2.97 22.99 -24.56
N THR A 794 -3.22 21.89 -25.27
CA THR A 794 -2.96 21.75 -26.72
C THR A 794 -4.12 22.20 -27.60
N GLU A 795 -5.32 22.40 -27.05
CA GLU A 795 -6.49 22.81 -27.82
C GLU A 795 -6.77 24.32 -27.72
N GLY A 796 -6.11 25.02 -26.78
CA GLY A 796 -6.42 26.42 -26.47
C GLY A 796 -7.85 26.60 -25.92
N ALA A 797 -8.40 25.54 -25.34
CA ALA A 797 -9.75 25.46 -24.79
C ALA A 797 -9.78 25.83 -23.29
N PHE A 798 -8.63 25.85 -22.62
CA PHE A 798 -8.51 26.26 -21.23
C PHE A 798 -8.57 27.79 -21.13
N ILE A 799 -9.64 28.28 -20.49
CA ILE A 799 -9.78 29.68 -20.11
C ILE A 799 -9.71 29.70 -18.58
N ASN A 800 -8.57 30.08 -18.02
CA ASN A 800 -8.49 30.39 -16.60
C ASN A 800 -9.40 31.61 -16.30
N GLU A 801 -10.02 31.65 -15.12
CA GLU A 801 -10.80 32.80 -14.63
C GLU A 801 -9.97 34.10 -14.59
N GLY A 802 -8.63 33.98 -14.57
CA GLY A 802 -7.68 35.09 -14.63
C GLY A 802 -7.09 35.42 -16.02
N GLY A 803 -7.25 34.56 -17.03
CA GLY A 803 -6.63 34.71 -18.36
C GLY A 803 -5.09 34.73 -18.33
N GLY A 804 -4.47 33.55 -18.40
CA GLY A 804 -3.01 33.35 -18.50
C GLY A 804 -2.69 32.14 -19.39
N GLY A 805 -1.48 32.09 -19.97
CA GLY A 805 -1.08 31.18 -21.04
C GLY A 805 -0.67 29.77 -20.61
N PHE A 806 -1.62 28.92 -20.21
CA PHE A 806 -1.38 27.48 -19.98
C PHE A 806 -1.09 26.69 -21.29
N SER A 807 -1.09 27.34 -22.46
CA SER A 807 -0.94 26.69 -23.76
C SER A 807 0.42 26.95 -24.43
N VAL A 808 1.30 27.73 -23.82
CA VAL A 808 2.50 28.30 -24.47
C VAL A 808 3.78 27.94 -23.68
N PRO A 809 4.79 27.31 -24.31
CA PRO A 809 6.12 27.20 -23.73
C PRO A 809 6.81 28.57 -23.72
N TYR A 810 7.15 29.09 -22.56
CA TYR A 810 7.59 30.49 -22.43
C TYR A 810 9.00 30.76 -22.99
N ASP A 811 9.88 29.77 -22.98
CA ASP A 811 11.21 29.86 -23.59
C ASP A 811 11.12 30.22 -25.10
N LEU A 812 10.09 29.73 -25.80
CA LEU A 812 9.83 30.14 -27.20
C LEU A 812 9.46 31.63 -27.32
N VAL A 813 8.70 32.16 -26.36
CA VAL A 813 8.31 33.57 -26.33
C VAL A 813 9.54 34.44 -26.06
N ALA A 814 10.34 34.08 -25.06
CA ALA A 814 11.57 34.80 -24.71
C ALA A 814 12.59 34.79 -25.87
N ASN A 815 12.67 33.68 -26.60
CA ASN A 815 13.62 33.48 -27.70
C ASN A 815 13.07 33.91 -29.07
N ALA A 816 11.85 34.48 -29.16
CA ALA A 816 11.21 34.84 -30.42
C ALA A 816 12.04 35.78 -31.30
N ASP A 817 12.77 36.71 -30.68
CA ASP A 817 13.60 37.73 -31.34
C ASP A 817 15.03 37.25 -31.70
N LEU A 818 15.42 36.02 -31.31
CA LEU A 818 16.71 35.45 -31.67
C LEU A 818 16.82 35.20 -33.19
N SER A 819 18.03 35.23 -33.72
CA SER A 819 18.27 34.84 -35.11
C SER A 819 18.06 33.34 -35.30
N GLU A 820 17.70 32.92 -36.51
CA GLU A 820 17.53 31.48 -36.85
C GLU A 820 18.77 30.63 -36.49
N ALA A 821 19.97 31.21 -36.56
CA ALA A 821 21.20 30.52 -36.18
C ALA A 821 21.34 30.33 -34.67
N GLU A 822 20.84 31.28 -33.86
CA GLU A 822 20.79 31.16 -32.40
C GLU A 822 19.70 30.19 -31.98
N LYS A 823 18.49 30.28 -32.56
CA LYS A 823 17.41 29.31 -32.33
C LYS A 823 17.84 27.89 -32.68
N GLY A 824 18.51 27.70 -33.82
CA GLY A 824 19.03 26.38 -34.20
C GLY A 824 20.18 25.87 -33.33
N ALA A 825 20.85 26.74 -32.56
CA ALA A 825 21.85 26.32 -31.59
C ALA A 825 21.21 25.83 -30.28
N ILE A 826 20.03 26.36 -29.93
CA ILE A 826 19.28 25.97 -28.74
C ILE A 826 18.42 24.73 -29.04
N TYR A 827 17.51 24.84 -30.01
CA TYR A 827 16.45 23.85 -30.24
C TYR A 827 16.84 22.73 -31.20
N GLY A 828 18.00 22.82 -31.85
CA GLY A 828 18.52 21.78 -32.72
C GLY A 828 17.52 21.29 -33.78
N ASP A 829 17.30 19.98 -33.80
CA ASP A 829 16.44 19.29 -34.77
C ASP A 829 14.94 19.43 -34.45
N LEU A 830 14.58 19.94 -33.26
CA LEU A 830 13.19 20.29 -32.92
C LEU A 830 12.71 21.59 -33.57
N LEU A 831 13.64 22.48 -33.95
CA LEU A 831 13.34 23.80 -34.52
C LEU A 831 12.25 23.82 -35.62
N PRO A 832 12.20 22.87 -36.58
CA PRO A 832 11.17 22.84 -37.62
C PRO A 832 9.73 22.65 -37.12
N PHE A 833 9.55 22.14 -35.90
CA PHE A 833 8.25 21.90 -35.28
C PHE A 833 7.77 23.08 -34.42
N LEU A 834 8.65 24.05 -34.12
CA LEU A 834 8.37 25.18 -33.24
C LEU A 834 7.82 26.39 -34.02
N ASP A 835 6.69 26.93 -33.59
CA ASP A 835 6.12 28.18 -34.13
C ASP A 835 6.44 29.36 -33.20
N PHE A 836 7.46 30.14 -33.51
CA PHE A 836 7.80 31.35 -32.73
C PHE A 836 6.87 32.54 -33.00
N GLU A 837 6.04 32.50 -34.05
CA GLU A 837 5.03 33.54 -34.31
C GLU A 837 3.75 33.28 -33.52
N ASN A 838 3.36 32.00 -33.36
CA ASN A 838 2.22 31.55 -32.56
C ASN A 838 2.61 30.34 -31.70
N PRO A 839 3.41 30.56 -30.64
CA PRO A 839 3.94 29.45 -29.84
C PRO A 839 2.83 28.71 -29.12
N GLY A 840 2.90 27.38 -29.14
CA GLY A 840 1.94 26.52 -28.47
C GLY A 840 2.29 25.04 -28.51
N TYR A 841 1.90 24.32 -27.45
CA TYR A 841 2.13 22.87 -27.33
C TYR A 841 1.40 22.04 -28.40
N ASN A 842 0.37 22.61 -29.04
CA ASN A 842 -0.36 21.98 -30.14
C ASN A 842 0.55 21.60 -31.32
N SER A 843 1.59 22.39 -31.57
CA SER A 843 2.59 22.13 -32.63
C SER A 843 3.47 20.92 -32.32
N LEU A 844 3.59 20.55 -31.04
CA LEU A 844 4.39 19.44 -30.54
C LEU A 844 3.57 18.16 -30.32
N ALA A 845 2.24 18.25 -30.27
CA ALA A 845 1.34 17.12 -30.02
C ALA A 845 1.09 16.27 -31.30
N ASN A 846 2.15 15.80 -31.95
CA ASN A 846 2.10 14.92 -33.12
C ASN A 846 3.28 13.96 -33.18
N ALA A 847 3.13 12.83 -33.87
CA ALA A 847 4.11 11.75 -33.92
C ALA A 847 5.55 12.17 -34.31
N GLU A 848 5.70 13.07 -35.29
CA GLU A 848 7.03 13.50 -35.76
C GLU A 848 7.74 14.35 -34.70
N ALA A 849 7.03 15.29 -34.08
CA ALA A 849 7.58 16.11 -33.01
C ALA A 849 7.86 15.29 -31.73
N ILE A 850 7.00 14.33 -31.39
CA ILE A 850 7.21 13.44 -30.23
C ILE A 850 8.44 12.54 -30.43
N THR A 851 8.68 12.06 -31.65
CA THR A 851 9.92 11.33 -31.98
C THR A 851 11.17 12.20 -31.82
N GLU A 852 11.08 13.50 -32.08
CA GLU A 852 12.20 14.41 -31.86
C GLU A 852 12.39 14.72 -30.37
N ILE A 853 11.30 14.79 -29.59
CA ILE A 853 11.35 14.95 -28.14
C ILE A 853 12.06 13.77 -27.47
N SER A 854 11.93 12.55 -27.99
CA SER A 854 12.64 11.37 -27.47
C SER A 854 14.15 11.40 -27.64
N SER A 855 14.71 12.43 -28.30
CA SER A 855 16.16 12.64 -28.34
C SER A 855 16.72 13.23 -27.04
N TYR A 856 15.89 13.88 -26.23
CA TYR A 856 16.32 14.53 -24.98
C TYR A 856 15.48 14.15 -23.75
N ALA A 857 14.22 13.77 -23.93
CA ALA A 857 13.33 13.32 -22.85
C ALA A 857 13.16 11.79 -22.85
N ASP A 858 12.81 11.24 -21.69
CA ASP A 858 12.46 9.84 -21.45
C ASP A 858 10.94 9.66 -21.22
N GLY A 859 10.21 10.77 -21.05
CA GLY A 859 8.76 10.76 -20.99
C GLY A 859 8.12 12.10 -21.35
N ILE A 860 6.79 12.10 -21.42
CA ILE A 860 5.96 13.30 -21.52
C ILE A 860 4.95 13.34 -20.38
N GLY A 861 4.68 14.54 -19.86
CA GLY A 861 3.62 14.77 -18.88
C GLY A 861 2.54 15.67 -19.44
N PRO A 862 1.50 15.14 -20.11
CA PRO A 862 0.46 15.97 -20.68
C PRO A 862 -0.68 16.24 -19.71
N TRP A 863 -1.30 17.42 -19.83
CA TRP A 863 -2.58 17.64 -19.16
C TRP A 863 -3.60 16.56 -19.59
N LYS A 864 -4.28 15.90 -18.64
CA LYS A 864 -5.16 14.75 -18.89
C LYS A 864 -6.20 14.97 -19.99
N ASN A 865 -6.60 16.21 -20.17
CA ASN A 865 -7.62 16.61 -21.13
C ASN A 865 -7.10 16.79 -22.56
N ASN A 866 -5.78 16.75 -22.75
CA ASN A 866 -5.17 16.56 -24.07
C ASN A 866 -5.34 15.11 -24.57
N ILE A 867 -5.66 14.16 -23.69
CA ILE A 867 -5.82 12.74 -24.01
C ILE A 867 -7.30 12.37 -24.06
N LEU A 868 -8.05 12.71 -23.00
CA LEU A 868 -9.46 12.37 -22.86
C LEU A 868 -10.36 13.45 -23.45
N LEU A 869 -10.98 13.16 -24.61
CA LEU A 869 -11.81 14.13 -25.32
C LEU A 869 -13.20 14.26 -24.69
N ARG A 870 -13.62 15.50 -24.45
CA ARG A 870 -14.85 15.84 -23.74
C ARG A 870 -15.67 16.93 -24.44
N GLU A 871 -16.96 16.97 -24.13
CA GLU A 871 -17.88 17.99 -24.63
C GLU A 871 -18.67 18.64 -23.47
N PRO A 872 -19.03 19.93 -23.57
CA PRO A 872 -19.75 20.63 -22.51
C PRO A 872 -21.19 20.14 -22.37
N LEU A 873 -21.69 20.12 -21.14
CA LEU A 873 -23.09 19.83 -20.83
C LEU A 873 -23.96 21.09 -20.95
N ALA A 874 -25.21 20.91 -21.37
CA ALA A 874 -26.19 21.99 -21.42
C ALA A 874 -26.67 22.42 -20.02
N THR A 875 -26.56 21.53 -19.03
CA THR A 875 -26.92 21.77 -17.64
C THR A 875 -25.93 20.98 -16.78
N PRO A 876 -25.31 21.59 -15.76
CA PRO A 876 -24.44 20.87 -14.84
C PRO A 876 -25.19 19.72 -14.13
N VAL A 877 -24.45 18.70 -13.72
CA VAL A 877 -24.96 17.55 -12.97
C VAL A 877 -24.33 17.53 -11.59
N ASP A 878 -25.17 17.19 -10.60
CA ASP A 878 -24.81 16.91 -9.22
C ASP A 878 -24.48 15.41 -9.13
N GLY A 879 -23.18 15.12 -9.04
CA GLY A 879 -22.62 13.77 -9.07
C GLY A 879 -22.58 13.08 -7.71
N ASN A 880 -22.43 13.84 -6.62
CA ASN A 880 -22.30 13.32 -5.25
C ASN A 880 -23.62 13.40 -4.45
N GLY A 881 -24.65 14.04 -5.00
CA GLY A 881 -25.98 14.16 -4.37
C GLY A 881 -26.07 15.23 -3.28
N ASP A 882 -25.10 16.14 -3.18
CA ASP A 882 -25.06 17.18 -2.14
C ASP A 882 -25.99 18.39 -2.41
N GLY A 883 -26.62 18.42 -3.60
CA GLY A 883 -27.51 19.47 -4.05
C GLY A 883 -26.83 20.61 -4.83
N VAL A 884 -25.52 20.52 -5.07
CA VAL A 884 -24.72 21.43 -5.90
C VAL A 884 -24.32 20.68 -7.17
N ALA A 885 -24.62 21.26 -8.33
CA ALA A 885 -24.29 20.63 -9.61
C ALA A 885 -22.99 21.22 -10.17
N GLU A 886 -21.88 20.48 -10.03
CA GLU A 886 -20.55 20.97 -10.45
C GLU A 886 -20.00 20.28 -11.70
N ILE A 887 -20.52 19.12 -12.10
CA ILE A 887 -20.06 18.43 -13.31
C ILE A 887 -20.55 19.16 -14.56
N THR A 888 -19.64 19.73 -15.35
CA THR A 888 -19.97 20.55 -16.54
C THR A 888 -19.64 19.91 -17.88
N THR A 889 -18.99 18.75 -17.90
CA THR A 889 -18.57 18.08 -19.14
C THR A 889 -18.92 16.60 -19.13
N ARG A 890 -18.94 15.98 -20.31
CA ARG A 890 -19.04 14.53 -20.49
C ARG A 890 -17.96 14.03 -21.45
N LEU A 891 -17.53 12.79 -21.26
CA LEU A 891 -16.62 12.13 -22.20
C LEU A 891 -17.32 11.88 -23.54
N THR A 892 -16.59 12.13 -24.63
CA THR A 892 -17.06 11.80 -25.98
C THR A 892 -16.83 10.32 -26.32
N GLY A 893 -16.02 9.63 -25.52
CA GLY A 893 -15.47 8.30 -25.81
C GLY A 893 -14.30 8.32 -26.81
N GLY A 894 -13.90 9.50 -27.30
CA GLY A 894 -12.70 9.66 -28.11
C GLY A 894 -11.45 9.84 -27.24
N VAL A 895 -10.34 9.25 -27.69
CA VAL A 895 -9.00 9.42 -27.11
C VAL A 895 -8.10 10.01 -28.18
N PHE A 896 -7.35 11.06 -27.84
CA PHE A 896 -6.32 11.59 -28.72
C PHE A 896 -5.07 10.69 -28.64
N PRO A 897 -4.47 10.29 -29.77
CA PRO A 897 -3.43 9.24 -29.82
C PRO A 897 -2.05 9.70 -29.31
N LEU A 898 -1.99 10.66 -28.38
CA LEU A 898 -0.74 11.17 -27.85
C LEU A 898 0.04 10.11 -27.06
N ILE A 899 -0.67 9.20 -26.39
CA ILE A 899 -0.07 8.04 -25.71
C ILE A 899 0.63 7.15 -26.75
N ASP A 900 -0.08 6.77 -27.82
CA ASP A 900 0.47 5.93 -28.89
C ASP A 900 1.72 6.57 -29.51
N PHE A 901 1.68 7.88 -29.78
CA PHE A 901 2.83 8.60 -30.33
C PHE A 901 4.06 8.57 -29.41
N ALA A 902 3.85 8.67 -28.10
CA ALA A 902 4.92 8.61 -27.11
C ALA A 902 5.48 7.19 -26.99
N HIS A 903 4.62 6.17 -26.89
CA HIS A 903 5.04 4.78 -26.78
C HIS A 903 5.79 4.30 -28.04
N ASP A 904 5.32 4.69 -29.23
CA ASP A 904 6.01 4.41 -30.50
C ASP A 904 7.42 5.05 -30.55
N ALA A 905 7.65 6.14 -29.80
CA ALA A 905 8.93 6.82 -29.66
C ALA A 905 9.77 6.34 -28.47
N GLY A 906 9.28 5.38 -27.69
CA GLY A 906 9.96 4.87 -26.49
C GLY A 906 9.86 5.77 -25.26
N LEU A 907 8.85 6.64 -25.20
CA LEU A 907 8.63 7.61 -24.12
C LEU A 907 7.55 7.15 -23.13
N GLN A 908 7.80 7.34 -21.84
CA GLN A 908 6.78 7.19 -20.79
C GLN A 908 5.74 8.31 -20.86
N VAL A 909 4.54 8.09 -20.31
CA VAL A 909 3.46 9.09 -20.29
C VAL A 909 2.86 9.23 -18.90
N HIS A 910 3.06 10.39 -18.26
CA HIS A 910 2.60 10.68 -16.90
C HIS A 910 1.63 11.87 -16.88
N PRO A 911 0.32 11.65 -17.16
CA PRO A 911 -0.62 12.74 -17.30
C PRO A 911 -1.02 13.39 -15.97
N TYR A 912 -1.29 14.70 -15.98
CA TYR A 912 -1.69 15.46 -14.79
C TYR A 912 -3.01 16.25 -14.99
N THR A 913 -3.82 16.59 -13.98
CA THR A 913 -3.87 16.02 -12.63
C THR A 913 -5.25 15.35 -12.45
N LEU A 914 -5.23 14.12 -11.95
CA LEU A 914 -6.43 13.42 -11.50
C LEU A 914 -6.88 14.04 -10.17
N ARG A 915 -8.18 14.30 -10.05
CA ARG A 915 -8.81 15.04 -8.96
C ARG A 915 -10.20 14.49 -8.79
N ASP A 916 -10.51 14.08 -7.58
CA ASP A 916 -11.77 13.46 -7.16
C ASP A 916 -12.86 14.50 -6.87
N GLU A 917 -12.50 15.78 -6.66
CA GLU A 917 -13.49 16.82 -6.40
C GLU A 917 -14.44 17.00 -7.60
N GLU A 918 -15.75 17.04 -7.33
CA GLU A 918 -16.85 16.92 -8.32
C GLU A 918 -16.68 17.81 -9.56
N ARG A 919 -16.30 19.08 -9.37
CA ARG A 919 -16.02 20.05 -10.44
C ARG A 919 -14.93 19.65 -11.45
N PHE A 920 -14.05 18.72 -11.09
CA PHE A 920 -12.99 18.19 -11.97
C PHE A 920 -13.35 16.85 -12.62
N LEU A 921 -14.51 16.28 -12.25
CA LEU A 921 -15.07 15.06 -12.83
C LEU A 921 -15.82 15.34 -14.14
N THR A 922 -16.17 14.26 -14.83
CA THR A 922 -16.85 14.27 -16.13
C THR A 922 -17.79 13.08 -16.23
N LEU A 923 -18.92 13.25 -16.92
CA LEU A 923 -19.94 12.19 -17.11
C LEU A 923 -19.60 11.16 -18.19
#